data_AF-A0A7C2JEE5-F1
#
_entry.id   AF-A0A7C2JEE5-F1
#
_cell.length_a   1.000
_cell.length_b   1.000
_cell.length_c   1.000
_cell.angle_alpha   90.00
_cell.angle_beta   90.00
_cell.angle_gamma   90.00
#
_symmetry.space_group_name_H-M   'P 1'
#
loop_
_entity.id
_entity.type
_entity.pdbx_description
1 polymer ?
#
loop_
_entity_poly.entity_id
_entity_poly.type
_entity_poly.pdbx_seq_one_letter_code
_entity_poly.pdbx_strand_id
1 'polypeptide(L)'
;MTGAVVKLPLIVLTLMSHTDWLYKQSDSRTHELRWVVRPDAESGVLTRSQNSRIEGDHRLIGKRGTAIYSFRILSGMDVQIQLTIGGHGRVRVRSGEQGLLQRLITGRVQTYIFVTRTPYQPPLQTLQVIVEADRRGRVVLYGLILRASQRDEDGDGIGDGTERLLGAPANALKPAPSATGANASTERFPTDWVQMPVLLNGEYQSDPFSMTFLRCGMLAGQGRARPEPRMLAMVPMLDRAVQNQTTYSRPYFSTLVAMLMFPPLQPAVLLEPLQGQSPAPPPDEMARLLSAARAVEAMTASTDFMLDAGVEGIGMLVPVPACSEQPSELNTSNDSNMLALALPLVRAGIPLQLIPPSRLTERNALRNVRLLLWTPEAVLPRSEAEISTLADWVRNGGWLLVIGVPHGDSAEAQTTWRSAGYPTPLHWLAVQLGLNLSCSPAEPEVEEGSGEPDTWQEVARHGTQPEQGTLNRRWVTIDLSPYAGQTVYVRFSDSLPNTGWGARLRQIRLEADGRILAAFYTGTSVERLFLYAHSRSQLTRTGERSADNTAWFVYRFTLPNATRILLSGEIAQEWRIELSRQPPYPERVLVRQRTDLPMLTLRHNERLARYELTGAEVLYLYQPPASASPIPVGVLQPIGRGGVVLLGVSAVAFSNSPSGEAQVRQWMRFVAGRAGLRYRERARFTVQRGDWTAAYGTYRTTILRGLYLDALDPRLPILSDVPLEPRTPRLLLRVDERVKRAGMLHTNAQIVLQHITPAALAYLLRGAEGVPGVARVSIRGLTGQVQLLDGMGNPAPVNVERTGDTLLIRWNLSQQGHVLLVR
;
A
#
# COMPACT_ATOMS: atom_id res chain seq x y z
N MET A 1 -5.51 5.76 -66.65
CA MET A 1 -5.91 7.12 -66.26
C MET A 1 -7.13 7.03 -65.36
N THR A 2 -7.18 7.87 -64.32
CA THR A 2 -8.08 7.88 -63.14
C THR A 2 -7.76 6.86 -62.04
N GLY A 3 -7.57 7.37 -60.81
CA GLY A 3 -7.41 6.58 -59.58
C GLY A 3 -6.52 7.22 -58.49
N ALA A 4 -7.12 8.13 -57.70
CA ALA A 4 -6.87 8.48 -56.29
C ALA A 4 -5.42 8.64 -55.74
N VAL A 5 -5.14 9.84 -55.21
CA VAL A 5 -4.10 10.08 -54.19
C VAL A 5 -4.73 10.87 -53.04
N VAL A 6 -4.81 10.23 -51.87
CA VAL A 6 -5.13 10.87 -50.58
C VAL A 6 -3.80 11.27 -49.94
N LYS A 7 -3.62 12.55 -49.62
CA LYS A 7 -2.55 13.05 -48.73
C LYS A 7 -3.19 13.72 -47.52
N LEU A 8 -2.87 13.20 -46.33
CA LEU A 8 -3.12 13.81 -45.03
C LEU A 8 -2.34 15.13 -44.90
N PRO A 9 -2.90 16.14 -44.20
CA PRO A 9 -2.10 17.17 -43.55
C PRO A 9 -2.09 17.02 -42.02
N LEU A 10 -0.86 16.98 -41.50
CA LEU A 10 -0.31 17.77 -40.40
C LEU A 10 -1.29 18.34 -39.34
N ILE A 11 -1.16 17.84 -38.11
CA ILE A 11 -1.73 18.41 -36.87
C ILE A 11 -0.62 19.19 -36.16
N VAL A 12 -0.80 20.50 -35.97
CA VAL A 12 -0.02 21.31 -35.00
C VAL A 12 -0.96 22.29 -34.30
N LEU A 13 -1.02 22.11 -32.97
CA LEU A 13 -1.34 23.02 -31.87
C LEU A 13 -2.39 24.14 -32.05
N THR A 14 -3.46 24.00 -31.27
CA THR A 14 -4.06 25.12 -30.55
C THR A 14 -4.28 24.71 -29.09
N LEU A 15 -3.69 25.48 -28.17
CA LEU A 15 -3.96 25.43 -26.74
C LEU A 15 -5.45 25.73 -26.48
N MET A 16 -6.18 24.78 -25.90
CA MET A 16 -7.34 25.08 -25.06
C MET A 16 -7.31 24.16 -23.84
N SER A 17 -7.29 24.81 -22.67
CA SER A 17 -7.60 24.27 -21.36
C SER A 17 -8.97 23.59 -21.38
N HIS A 18 -8.99 22.27 -21.38
CA HIS A 18 -10.16 21.44 -21.11
C HIS A 18 -9.87 20.55 -19.89
N THR A 19 -9.90 21.17 -18.71
CA THR A 19 -10.25 20.48 -17.46
C THR A 19 -11.76 20.63 -17.28
N ASP A 20 -12.54 19.85 -18.01
CA ASP A 20 -13.97 19.66 -17.76
C ASP A 20 -14.51 18.65 -18.77
N TRP A 21 -14.23 17.36 -18.54
CA TRP A 21 -15.01 16.28 -19.15
C TRP A 21 -14.71 14.96 -18.43
N LEU A 22 -15.48 14.66 -17.37
CA LEU A 22 -15.81 13.30 -16.90
C LEU A 22 -16.72 13.30 -15.66
N TYR A 23 -17.73 14.17 -15.64
CA TYR A 23 -18.99 13.86 -14.96
C TYR A 23 -20.07 13.98 -16.02
N LYS A 24 -20.66 12.85 -16.41
CA LYS A 24 -22.04 12.86 -16.89
C LYS A 24 -22.84 13.29 -15.66
N GLN A 25 -23.01 14.61 -15.48
CA GLN A 25 -24.05 15.16 -14.65
C GLN A 25 -25.35 14.58 -15.22
N SER A 26 -25.84 13.49 -14.62
CA SER A 26 -27.28 13.37 -14.50
C SER A 26 -27.72 14.64 -13.82
N ASP A 27 -28.55 15.41 -14.48
CA ASP A 27 -29.15 16.62 -13.94
C ASP A 27 -29.94 16.23 -12.67
N SER A 28 -29.28 16.25 -11.52
CA SER A 28 -29.83 15.91 -10.20
C SER A 28 -29.87 17.14 -9.30
N ARG A 29 -30.11 18.32 -9.90
CA ARG A 29 -30.29 19.61 -9.21
C ARG A 29 -31.64 19.75 -8.51
N THR A 30 -32.43 18.69 -8.38
CA THR A 30 -33.69 18.76 -7.64
C THR A 30 -33.51 18.15 -6.26
N HIS A 31 -33.06 18.97 -5.30
CA HIS A 31 -33.34 18.77 -3.88
C HIS A 31 -34.85 18.96 -3.61
N GLU A 32 -35.71 18.29 -4.38
CA GLU A 32 -37.15 18.49 -4.46
C GLU A 32 -37.86 17.16 -4.18
N LEU A 33 -38.65 17.11 -3.11
CA LEU A 33 -39.64 16.05 -2.94
C LEU A 33 -40.88 16.41 -3.75
N ARG A 34 -41.35 15.48 -4.58
CA ARG A 34 -42.54 15.65 -5.37
C ARG A 34 -43.55 14.54 -5.10
N TRP A 35 -44.73 14.91 -4.64
CA TRP A 35 -45.89 14.03 -4.54
C TRP A 35 -46.91 14.38 -5.61
N VAL A 36 -47.40 13.37 -6.32
CA VAL A 36 -48.52 13.48 -7.25
C VAL A 36 -49.63 12.58 -6.72
N VAL A 37 -50.58 13.18 -6.02
CA VAL A 37 -51.70 12.49 -5.41
C VAL A 37 -52.86 12.49 -6.40
N ARG A 38 -53.19 11.31 -6.90
CA ARG A 38 -54.39 11.08 -7.69
C ARG A 38 -55.50 10.56 -6.76
N PRO A 39 -56.74 11.06 -6.86
CA PRO A 39 -57.82 10.68 -5.95
C PRO A 39 -58.16 9.18 -5.89
N ASP A 40 -57.83 8.42 -6.93
CA ASP A 40 -57.95 6.97 -7.04
C ASP A 40 -56.73 6.19 -6.49
N ALA A 41 -55.64 6.89 -6.14
CA ALA A 41 -54.37 6.33 -5.67
C ALA A 41 -53.77 7.16 -4.51
N GLU A 42 -54.52 7.33 -3.43
CA GLU A 42 -54.16 8.20 -2.29
C GLU A 42 -53.53 7.45 -1.10
N SER A 43 -53.25 6.16 -1.27
CA SER A 43 -52.69 5.30 -0.22
C SER A 43 -51.34 5.84 0.26
N GLY A 44 -51.15 5.87 1.59
CA GLY A 44 -49.93 6.36 2.23
C GLY A 44 -49.85 7.87 2.48
N VAL A 45 -50.70 8.68 1.83
CA VAL A 45 -50.73 10.16 2.03
C VAL A 45 -52.05 10.66 2.58
N LEU A 46 -53.19 10.02 2.26
CA LEU A 46 -54.47 10.33 2.89
C LEU A 46 -54.50 9.74 4.30
N THR A 47 -54.41 10.58 5.32
CA THR A 47 -54.39 10.13 6.72
C THR A 47 -55.74 10.16 7.39
N ARG A 48 -56.66 10.99 6.90
CA ARG A 48 -58.04 11.05 7.41
C ARG A 48 -59.01 11.50 6.34
N SER A 49 -60.16 10.85 6.27
CA SER A 49 -61.29 11.26 5.44
C SER A 49 -62.60 11.12 6.20
N GLN A 50 -63.47 12.12 6.13
CA GLN A 50 -64.82 12.08 6.71
C GLN A 50 -65.84 12.57 5.68
N ASN A 51 -66.98 11.89 5.57
CA ASN A 51 -68.03 12.19 4.59
C ASN A 51 -67.48 12.46 3.18
N SER A 52 -66.50 11.67 2.75
CA SER A 52 -65.95 11.73 1.39
C SER A 52 -65.82 10.35 0.79
N ARG A 53 -65.89 10.28 -0.54
CA ARG A 53 -65.80 9.05 -1.33
C ARG A 53 -65.11 9.32 -2.66
N ILE A 54 -64.58 8.26 -3.27
CA ILE A 54 -64.02 8.32 -4.62
C ILE A 54 -65.15 8.07 -5.61
N GLU A 55 -65.26 8.89 -6.65
CA GLU A 55 -66.16 8.73 -7.79
C GLU A 55 -65.32 8.84 -9.07
N GLY A 56 -65.07 7.73 -9.75
CA GLY A 56 -64.19 7.70 -10.91
C GLY A 56 -62.76 8.13 -10.57
N ASP A 57 -62.31 9.24 -11.16
CA ASP A 57 -60.96 9.80 -11.03
C ASP A 57 -60.85 10.97 -10.02
N HIS A 58 -61.92 11.26 -9.29
CA HIS A 58 -61.98 12.38 -8.36
C HIS A 58 -62.54 11.98 -6.99
N ARG A 59 -62.20 12.78 -5.96
CA ARG A 59 -62.72 12.62 -4.60
C ARG A 59 -63.83 13.64 -4.36
N LEU A 60 -65.02 13.15 -4.07
CA LEU A 60 -66.16 13.94 -3.65
C LEU A 60 -66.16 14.07 -2.12
N ILE A 61 -66.09 15.29 -1.61
CA ILE A 61 -66.19 15.63 -0.20
C ILE A 61 -67.57 16.25 0.04
N GLY A 62 -68.42 15.52 0.76
CA GLY A 62 -69.80 15.87 1.05
C GLY A 62 -69.95 16.92 2.15
N LYS A 63 -71.20 17.22 2.54
CA LYS A 63 -71.53 18.27 3.52
C LYS A 63 -70.78 18.04 4.85
N ARG A 64 -70.08 19.07 5.34
CA ARG A 64 -69.19 18.99 6.52
C ARG A 64 -68.13 17.89 6.43
N GLY A 65 -67.81 17.45 5.22
CA GLY A 65 -66.79 16.44 4.97
C GLY A 65 -65.40 17.05 4.93
N THR A 66 -64.41 16.19 5.17
CA THR A 66 -62.99 16.55 5.19
C THR A 66 -62.14 15.46 4.51
N ALA A 67 -61.03 15.88 3.92
CA ALA A 67 -59.95 15.01 3.48
C ALA A 67 -58.62 15.65 3.92
N ILE A 68 -57.79 14.88 4.63
CA ILE A 68 -56.51 15.32 5.17
C ILE A 68 -55.40 14.49 4.52
N TYR A 69 -54.54 15.16 3.77
CA TYR A 69 -53.33 14.59 3.21
C TYR A 69 -52.15 15.03 4.06
N SER A 70 -51.29 14.10 4.47
CA SER A 70 -50.11 14.38 5.30
C SER A 70 -48.82 14.01 4.57
N PHE A 71 -47.86 14.92 4.59
CA PHE A 71 -46.57 14.78 3.93
C PHE A 71 -45.46 15.02 4.95
N ARG A 72 -44.47 14.12 4.97
CA ARG A 72 -43.27 14.26 5.79
C ARG A 72 -42.27 15.12 5.03
N ILE A 73 -41.91 16.27 5.62
CA ILE A 73 -40.97 17.24 5.03
C ILE A 73 -40.04 17.82 6.10
N LEU A 74 -38.98 18.48 5.67
CA LEU A 74 -38.03 19.15 6.56
C LEU A 74 -38.45 20.59 6.86
N SER A 75 -37.96 21.10 7.98
CA SER A 75 -38.07 22.50 8.38
C SER A 75 -37.33 23.46 7.44
N GLY A 76 -37.91 24.62 7.19
CA GLY A 76 -37.38 25.68 6.31
C GLY A 76 -37.39 25.37 4.81
N MET A 77 -38.04 24.29 4.36
CA MET A 77 -38.24 23.99 2.94
C MET A 77 -39.26 24.95 2.32
N ASP A 78 -39.01 25.35 1.08
CA ASP A 78 -40.01 26.03 0.26
C ASP A 78 -40.98 24.99 -0.31
N VAL A 79 -42.28 25.22 -0.14
CA VAL A 79 -43.34 24.27 -0.51
C VAL A 79 -44.28 24.91 -1.51
N GLN A 80 -44.43 24.27 -2.67
CA GLN A 80 -45.43 24.58 -3.67
C GLN A 80 -46.52 23.50 -3.71
N ILE A 81 -47.78 23.90 -3.61
CA ILE A 81 -48.93 23.01 -3.63
C ILE A 81 -49.83 23.42 -4.79
N GLN A 82 -50.00 22.54 -5.77
CA GLN A 82 -50.93 22.69 -6.87
C GLN A 82 -52.14 21.79 -6.64
N LEU A 83 -53.32 22.39 -6.53
CA LEU A 83 -54.57 21.71 -6.19
C LEU A 83 -55.63 21.97 -7.27
N THR A 84 -56.09 20.93 -7.94
CA THR A 84 -57.18 21.03 -8.92
C THR A 84 -58.49 20.65 -8.24
N ILE A 85 -59.33 21.64 -7.94
CA ILE A 85 -60.49 21.50 -7.05
C ILE A 85 -61.65 22.38 -7.53
N GLY A 86 -62.89 21.97 -7.26
CA GLY A 86 -64.08 22.79 -7.47
C GLY A 86 -65.10 22.64 -6.34
N GLY A 87 -66.11 23.49 -6.30
CA GLY A 87 -67.20 23.46 -5.33
C GLY A 87 -67.16 24.58 -4.29
N HIS A 88 -67.71 24.31 -3.10
CA HIS A 88 -67.84 25.28 -2.00
C HIS A 88 -67.25 24.74 -0.70
N GLY A 89 -66.14 25.33 -0.28
CA GLY A 89 -65.40 24.90 0.90
C GLY A 89 -64.15 25.73 1.16
N ARG A 90 -63.18 25.14 1.85
CA ARG A 90 -61.88 25.76 2.13
C ARG A 90 -60.75 24.73 2.08
N VAL A 91 -59.55 25.22 1.78
CA VAL A 91 -58.30 24.49 1.89
C VAL A 91 -57.47 25.14 2.99
N ARG A 92 -56.98 24.33 3.93
CA ARG A 92 -56.06 24.75 4.98
C ARG A 92 -54.77 23.96 4.87
N VAL A 93 -53.65 24.66 4.94
CA VAL A 93 -52.32 24.05 5.02
C VAL A 93 -51.77 24.35 6.39
N ARG A 94 -51.32 23.33 7.10
CA ARG A 94 -50.69 23.48 8.42
C ARG A 94 -49.49 22.56 8.56
N SER A 95 -48.56 22.90 9.43
CA SER A 95 -47.49 22.03 9.87
C SER A 95 -47.54 21.90 11.38
N GLY A 96 -47.79 20.69 11.89
CA GLY A 96 -48.08 20.49 13.31
C GLY A 96 -49.30 21.32 13.76
N GLU A 97 -49.13 22.13 14.81
CA GLU A 97 -50.17 23.04 15.32
C GLU A 97 -50.20 24.40 14.58
N GLN A 98 -49.16 24.71 13.80
CA GLN A 98 -49.03 26.00 13.13
C GLN A 98 -49.76 26.02 11.79
N GLY A 99 -50.75 26.92 11.64
CA GLY A 99 -51.41 27.20 10.36
C GLY A 99 -50.48 28.00 9.43
N LEU A 100 -50.32 27.53 8.20
CA LEU A 100 -49.46 28.16 7.19
C LEU A 100 -50.26 28.92 6.14
N LEU A 101 -51.40 28.38 5.71
CA LEU A 101 -52.23 28.99 4.69
C LEU A 101 -53.69 28.59 4.84
N GLN A 102 -54.61 29.49 4.51
CA GLN A 102 -56.03 29.22 4.38
C GLN A 102 -56.59 29.90 3.14
N ARG A 103 -57.34 29.17 2.30
CA ARG A 103 -58.01 29.70 1.11
C ARG A 103 -59.44 29.18 1.01
N LEU A 104 -60.38 30.05 0.67
CA LEU A 104 -61.75 29.69 0.33
C LEU A 104 -61.81 29.18 -1.12
N ILE A 105 -62.60 28.13 -1.34
CA ILE A 105 -62.87 27.54 -2.65
C ILE A 105 -64.32 27.86 -3.02
N THR A 106 -64.54 28.47 -4.17
CA THR A 106 -65.87 28.89 -4.62
C THR A 106 -66.08 28.61 -6.10
N GLY A 107 -67.10 27.84 -6.43
CA GLY A 107 -67.62 27.70 -7.79
C GLY A 107 -66.92 26.64 -8.64
N ARG A 108 -66.57 26.99 -9.88
CA ARG A 108 -66.10 26.06 -10.93
C ARG A 108 -64.74 25.44 -10.59
N VAL A 109 -64.44 24.30 -11.22
CA VAL A 109 -63.15 23.61 -11.09
C VAL A 109 -62.04 24.53 -11.55
N GLN A 110 -61.05 24.77 -10.69
CA GLN A 110 -59.87 25.57 -10.97
C GLN A 110 -58.63 24.94 -10.33
N THR A 111 -57.48 25.17 -10.94
CA THR A 111 -56.18 24.83 -10.36
C THR A 111 -55.68 26.00 -9.51
N TYR A 112 -55.51 25.78 -8.21
CA TYR A 112 -54.89 26.73 -7.29
C TYR A 112 -53.43 26.36 -7.07
N ILE A 113 -52.54 27.35 -7.07
CA ILE A 113 -51.13 27.18 -6.72
C ILE A 113 -50.87 27.98 -5.45
N PHE A 114 -50.36 27.30 -4.44
CA PHE A 114 -49.96 27.89 -3.17
C PHE A 114 -48.46 27.76 -3.02
N VAL A 115 -47.80 28.80 -2.52
CA VAL A 115 -46.38 28.76 -2.13
C VAL A 115 -46.31 29.15 -0.67
N THR A 116 -45.61 28.36 0.13
CA THR A 116 -45.41 28.60 1.55
C THR A 116 -44.05 28.05 1.99
N ARG A 117 -43.68 28.28 3.24
CA ARG A 117 -42.45 27.77 3.83
C ARG A 117 -42.76 27.01 5.10
N THR A 118 -42.05 25.90 5.31
CA THR A 118 -42.18 25.19 6.58
C THR A 118 -41.50 25.95 7.72
N PRO A 119 -42.07 25.92 8.93
CA PRO A 119 -41.44 26.44 10.14
C PRO A 119 -40.00 25.95 10.32
N TYR A 120 -39.19 26.64 11.11
CA TYR A 120 -37.80 26.22 11.37
C TYR A 120 -37.67 25.10 12.42
N GLN A 121 -38.70 24.88 13.24
CA GLN A 121 -38.72 23.81 14.24
C GLN A 121 -40.11 23.17 14.36
N PRO A 122 -40.19 21.86 14.68
CA PRO A 122 -39.08 20.90 14.79
C PRO A 122 -38.46 20.56 13.42
N PRO A 123 -37.27 19.94 13.36
CA PRO A 123 -36.55 19.65 12.10
C PRO A 123 -37.32 18.81 11.10
N LEU A 124 -38.06 17.82 11.63
CA LEU A 124 -38.95 16.97 10.85
C LEU A 124 -40.40 17.37 11.09
N GLN A 125 -41.15 17.59 10.01
CA GLN A 125 -42.51 18.10 10.07
C GLN A 125 -43.49 17.24 9.30
N THR A 126 -44.74 17.26 9.78
CA THR A 126 -45.87 16.70 9.07
C THR A 126 -46.72 17.84 8.53
N LEU A 127 -46.57 18.12 7.24
CA LEU A 127 -47.38 19.09 6.54
C LEU A 127 -48.72 18.47 6.15
N GLN A 128 -49.80 19.12 6.55
CA GLN A 128 -51.15 18.67 6.26
C GLN A 128 -51.83 19.60 5.28
N VAL A 129 -52.33 19.04 4.17
CA VAL A 129 -53.25 19.70 3.25
C VAL A 129 -54.65 19.21 3.59
N ILE A 130 -55.46 20.09 4.15
CA ILE A 130 -56.80 19.80 4.66
C ILE A 130 -57.80 20.44 3.71
N VAL A 131 -58.62 19.61 3.07
CA VAL A 131 -59.72 20.05 2.20
C VAL A 131 -61.03 19.83 2.93
N GLU A 132 -61.84 20.88 3.09
CA GLU A 132 -63.08 20.85 3.87
C GLU A 132 -64.23 21.44 3.06
N ALA A 133 -65.37 20.77 3.04
CA ALA A 133 -66.58 21.30 2.43
C ALA A 133 -67.38 22.15 3.42
N ASP A 134 -68.02 23.20 2.93
CA ASP A 134 -68.87 24.06 3.77
C ASP A 134 -70.10 23.32 4.32
N ARG A 135 -70.78 23.93 5.31
CA ARG A 135 -71.97 23.34 5.97
C ARG A 135 -73.05 22.87 5.01
N ARG A 136 -73.20 23.53 3.85
CA ARG A 136 -74.16 23.19 2.79
C ARG A 136 -73.49 22.89 1.44
N GLY A 137 -72.15 22.97 1.38
CA GLY A 137 -71.37 22.81 0.15
C GLY A 137 -70.94 21.37 -0.12
N ARG A 138 -70.40 21.15 -1.33
CA ARG A 138 -69.64 19.96 -1.71
C ARG A 138 -68.35 20.43 -2.36
N VAL A 139 -67.30 19.64 -2.22
CA VAL A 139 -66.00 19.90 -2.84
C VAL A 139 -65.61 18.68 -3.66
N VAL A 140 -65.11 18.90 -4.87
CA VAL A 140 -64.59 17.84 -5.75
C VAL A 140 -63.10 18.10 -5.97
N LEU A 141 -62.27 17.16 -5.55
CA LEU A 141 -60.82 17.20 -5.75
C LEU A 141 -60.44 16.28 -6.91
N TYR A 142 -59.79 16.83 -7.93
CA TYR A 142 -59.32 16.11 -9.12
C TYR A 142 -57.82 15.77 -9.05
N GLY A 143 -57.04 16.51 -8.26
CA GLY A 143 -55.61 16.22 -8.11
C GLY A 143 -54.92 17.15 -7.14
N LEU A 144 -53.86 16.63 -6.53
CA LEU A 144 -52.97 17.36 -5.62
C LEU A 144 -51.52 17.04 -5.99
N ILE A 145 -50.77 18.06 -6.37
CA ILE A 145 -49.32 17.96 -6.58
C ILE A 145 -48.64 18.81 -5.51
N LEU A 146 -47.73 18.20 -4.75
CA LEU A 146 -46.92 18.90 -3.77
C LEU A 146 -45.46 18.80 -4.15
N ARG A 147 -44.77 19.93 -4.15
CA ARG A 147 -43.33 20.06 -4.39
C ARG A 147 -42.72 20.73 -3.17
N ALA A 148 -41.68 20.14 -2.58
CA ALA A 148 -40.96 20.74 -1.48
C ALA A 148 -39.47 20.74 -1.82
N SER A 149 -38.85 21.92 -1.86
CA SER A 149 -37.42 22.07 -2.17
C SER A 149 -36.61 22.56 -0.97
N GLN A 150 -35.41 22.00 -0.78
CA GLN A 150 -34.45 22.57 0.18
C GLN A 150 -33.92 23.91 -0.32
N ARG A 151 -33.59 24.79 0.64
CA ARG A 151 -32.74 25.96 0.41
C ARG A 151 -31.35 25.66 0.95
N ASP A 152 -30.38 26.37 0.42
CA ASP A 152 -28.99 26.40 0.81
C ASP A 152 -28.63 27.90 0.82
N GLU A 153 -28.88 28.57 1.94
CA GLU A 153 -28.75 30.03 2.04
C GLU A 153 -27.30 30.51 2.06
N ASP A 154 -26.38 29.71 2.58
CA ASP A 154 -24.96 30.02 2.66
C ASP A 154 -24.14 29.47 1.49
N GLY A 155 -24.75 28.64 0.63
CA GLY A 155 -24.19 28.18 -0.64
C GLY A 155 -23.12 27.11 -0.46
N ASP A 156 -23.14 26.38 0.65
CA ASP A 156 -22.14 25.36 0.99
C ASP A 156 -22.43 23.99 0.34
N GLY A 157 -23.56 23.85 -0.36
CA GLY A 157 -24.01 22.64 -1.01
C GLY A 157 -24.73 21.66 -0.07
N ILE A 158 -25.13 22.10 1.12
CA ILE A 158 -25.89 21.33 2.11
C ILE A 158 -27.18 22.09 2.40
N GLY A 159 -28.34 21.50 2.07
CA GLY A 159 -29.58 22.22 2.31
C GLY A 159 -29.86 22.42 3.81
N ASP A 160 -30.29 23.62 4.20
CA ASP A 160 -30.52 24.05 5.58
C ASP A 160 -31.41 23.06 6.38
N GLY A 161 -32.34 22.39 5.69
CA GLY A 161 -33.21 21.38 6.30
C GLY A 161 -32.42 20.18 6.84
N THR A 162 -31.38 19.77 6.11
CA THR A 162 -30.44 18.71 6.49
C THR A 162 -29.61 19.13 7.70
N GLU A 163 -29.13 20.37 7.70
CA GLU A 163 -28.40 20.93 8.85
C GLU A 163 -29.26 20.92 10.12
N ARG A 164 -30.54 21.29 10.01
CA ARG A 164 -31.49 21.26 11.13
C ARG A 164 -31.73 19.84 11.65
N LEU A 165 -31.60 18.79 10.81
CA LEU A 165 -31.66 17.40 11.30
C LEU A 165 -30.52 17.07 12.28
N LEU A 166 -29.37 17.75 12.19
CA LEU A 166 -28.27 17.59 13.13
C LEU A 166 -28.57 18.19 14.50
N GLY A 167 -29.64 18.98 14.63
CA GLY A 167 -30.06 19.60 15.88
C GLY A 167 -29.14 20.74 16.35
N ALA A 168 -28.36 21.32 15.44
CA ALA A 168 -27.41 22.39 15.73
C ALA A 168 -27.90 23.75 15.19
N PRO A 169 -27.58 24.87 15.85
CA PRO A 169 -27.62 26.18 15.20
C PRO A 169 -26.52 26.25 14.12
N ALA A 170 -26.76 26.96 13.01
CA ALA A 170 -25.85 26.98 11.85
C ALA A 170 -24.40 27.36 12.21
N ASN A 171 -24.22 28.27 13.18
CA ASN A 171 -22.89 28.67 13.67
C ASN A 171 -22.12 27.58 14.46
N ALA A 172 -22.79 26.50 14.88
CA ALA A 172 -22.18 25.37 15.59
C ALA A 172 -21.76 24.24 14.63
N LEU A 173 -22.18 24.30 13.36
CA LEU A 173 -21.77 23.38 12.32
C LEU A 173 -20.45 23.90 11.74
N LYS A 174 -19.38 23.17 11.99
CA LYS A 174 -18.09 23.41 11.33
C LYS A 174 -17.91 22.32 10.28
N PRO A 175 -17.78 22.66 8.98
CA PRO A 175 -17.33 21.70 7.98
C PRO A 175 -16.03 21.07 8.49
N ALA A 176 -15.95 19.74 8.47
CA ALA A 176 -14.65 19.11 8.67
C ALA A 176 -13.75 19.62 7.53
N PRO A 177 -12.54 20.14 7.82
CA PRO A 177 -11.64 20.59 6.78
C PRO A 177 -11.44 19.43 5.80
N SER A 178 -11.76 19.63 4.53
CA SER A 178 -11.46 18.63 3.50
C SER A 178 -9.93 18.57 3.38
N ALA A 179 -9.34 17.49 3.87
CA ALA A 179 -7.89 17.27 3.78
C ALA A 179 -7.42 17.07 2.33
N THR A 180 -8.34 16.94 1.38
CA THR A 180 -8.07 16.82 -0.05
C THR A 180 -8.24 18.17 -0.74
N GLY A 181 -7.41 19.13 -0.38
CA GLY A 181 -7.03 20.18 -1.33
C GLY A 181 -6.13 19.54 -2.37
N ALA A 182 -6.66 19.28 -3.57
CA ALA A 182 -5.86 18.92 -4.73
C ALA A 182 -4.99 20.13 -5.12
N ASN A 183 -3.93 20.39 -4.33
CA ASN A 183 -2.87 21.29 -4.72
C ASN A 183 -2.08 20.62 -5.86
N ALA A 184 -1.70 21.43 -6.85
CA ALA A 184 -1.13 21.06 -8.14
C ALA A 184 0.22 20.31 -8.11
N SER A 185 0.68 19.80 -6.97
CA SER A 185 1.98 19.14 -6.78
C SER A 185 1.89 17.74 -6.16
N THR A 186 0.74 17.06 -6.27
CA THR A 186 0.63 15.65 -5.83
C THR A 186 1.37 14.74 -6.80
N GLU A 187 2.41 14.07 -6.33
CA GLU A 187 3.19 13.13 -7.14
C GLU A 187 2.65 11.70 -7.00
N ARG A 188 2.58 10.96 -8.10
CA ARG A 188 2.18 9.54 -8.06
C ARG A 188 3.32 8.68 -7.54
N PHE A 189 3.04 7.85 -6.54
CA PHE A 189 4.02 6.90 -6.03
C PHE A 189 4.18 5.70 -7.00
N PRO A 190 5.42 5.28 -7.34
CA PRO A 190 5.64 4.19 -8.30
C PRO A 190 5.31 2.83 -7.69
N THR A 191 4.14 2.30 -8.01
CA THR A 191 3.65 1.03 -7.45
C THR A 191 4.40 -0.19 -7.99
N ASP A 192 4.91 -0.11 -9.22
CA ASP A 192 5.54 -1.24 -9.90
C ASP A 192 6.84 -1.65 -9.18
N TRP A 193 7.68 -0.67 -8.81
CA TRP A 193 8.91 -0.87 -8.03
C TRP A 193 8.68 -1.66 -6.73
N VAL A 194 7.57 -1.39 -6.04
CA VAL A 194 7.23 -2.03 -4.76
C VAL A 194 6.84 -3.49 -4.94
N GLN A 195 6.30 -3.84 -6.10
CA GLN A 195 5.85 -5.19 -6.41
C GLN A 195 6.94 -6.06 -7.01
N MET A 196 8.05 -5.47 -7.46
CA MET A 196 9.17 -6.21 -8.04
C MET A 196 9.76 -7.21 -7.03
N PRO A 197 9.99 -8.47 -7.44
CA PRO A 197 10.63 -9.45 -6.59
C PRO A 197 12.10 -9.06 -6.36
N VAL A 198 12.55 -9.20 -5.12
CA VAL A 198 13.93 -8.94 -4.71
C VAL A 198 14.62 -10.24 -4.30
N LEU A 199 15.90 -10.38 -4.65
CA LEU A 199 16.70 -11.54 -4.30
C LEU A 199 17.17 -11.44 -2.85
N LEU A 200 16.72 -12.37 -2.01
CA LEU A 200 17.03 -12.43 -0.58
C LEU A 200 17.24 -13.88 -0.15
N ASN A 201 18.33 -14.14 0.57
CA ASN A 201 18.72 -15.47 1.01
C ASN A 201 18.73 -16.51 -0.12
N GLY A 202 19.19 -16.10 -1.30
CA GLY A 202 19.18 -16.89 -2.51
C GLY A 202 17.79 -17.18 -3.04
N GLU A 203 16.74 -16.40 -2.76
CA GLU A 203 15.40 -16.59 -3.34
C GLU A 203 14.76 -15.25 -3.71
N TYR A 204 14.07 -15.21 -4.85
CA TYR A 204 13.26 -14.06 -5.24
C TYR A 204 11.97 -14.01 -4.43
N GLN A 205 11.74 -12.88 -3.76
CA GLN A 205 10.61 -12.69 -2.86
C GLN A 205 10.03 -11.30 -3.05
N SER A 206 8.70 -11.14 -3.00
CA SER A 206 8.09 -9.82 -2.86
C SER A 206 8.26 -9.32 -1.42
N ASP A 207 8.65 -8.07 -1.21
CA ASP A 207 8.69 -7.41 0.12
C ASP A 207 8.19 -5.95 0.04
N PRO A 208 6.86 -5.74 -0.10
CA PRO A 208 6.30 -4.42 -0.38
C PRO A 208 6.59 -3.38 0.70
N PHE A 209 6.59 -3.79 1.97
CA PHE A 209 6.90 -2.87 3.06
C PHE A 209 8.35 -2.39 2.97
N SER A 210 9.32 -3.31 2.88
CA SER A 210 10.74 -2.96 2.91
C SER A 210 11.15 -2.14 1.68
N MET A 211 10.64 -2.50 0.50
CA MET A 211 10.87 -1.75 -0.73
C MET A 211 10.30 -0.34 -0.65
N THR A 212 9.08 -0.19 -0.13
CA THR A 212 8.46 1.13 0.07
C THR A 212 9.22 1.94 1.11
N PHE A 213 9.61 1.32 2.23
CA PHE A 213 10.35 1.98 3.29
C PHE A 213 11.65 2.58 2.75
N LEU A 214 12.40 1.80 1.96
CA LEU A 214 13.63 2.28 1.32
C LEU A 214 13.34 3.40 0.32
N ARG A 215 12.34 3.25 -0.56
CA ARG A 215 11.98 4.31 -1.52
C ARG A 215 11.58 5.61 -0.82
N CYS A 216 10.75 5.53 0.21
CA CYS A 216 10.37 6.67 1.03
C CYS A 216 11.56 7.29 1.76
N GLY A 217 12.49 6.48 2.27
CA GLY A 217 13.74 6.96 2.86
C GLY A 217 14.59 7.75 1.87
N MET A 218 14.69 7.29 0.61
CA MET A 218 15.40 8.02 -0.45
C MET A 218 14.70 9.36 -0.76
N LEU A 219 13.37 9.35 -0.92
CA LEU A 219 12.58 10.57 -1.20
C LEU A 219 12.65 11.58 -0.05
N ALA A 220 12.63 11.10 1.20
CA ALA A 220 12.79 11.94 2.39
C ALA A 220 14.23 12.46 2.56
N GLY A 221 15.21 11.75 2.00
CA GLY A 221 16.61 12.16 1.95
C GLY A 221 16.96 13.12 0.80
N GLN A 222 16.04 13.39 -0.12
CA GLN A 222 16.25 14.30 -1.26
C GLN A 222 15.95 15.76 -0.89
N GLY A 223 16.91 16.65 -1.19
CA GLY A 223 16.72 18.10 -1.16
C GLY A 223 16.77 18.73 0.24
N ARG A 224 16.86 20.05 0.29
CA ARG A 224 16.77 20.82 1.54
C ARG A 224 15.41 20.60 2.19
N ALA A 225 15.38 20.62 3.53
CA ALA A 225 14.15 20.54 4.30
C ALA A 225 13.10 21.51 3.73
N ARG A 226 12.01 20.95 3.17
CA ARG A 226 10.87 21.75 2.68
C ARG A 226 10.02 22.17 3.87
N PRO A 227 9.46 23.39 3.87
CA PRO A 227 8.52 23.82 4.90
C PRO A 227 7.23 22.99 4.85
N GLU A 228 6.83 22.55 3.66
CA GLU A 228 5.66 21.71 3.45
C GLU A 228 6.03 20.25 3.12
N PRO A 229 5.29 19.27 3.67
CA PRO A 229 5.50 17.87 3.37
C PRO A 229 5.17 17.54 1.91
N ARG A 230 5.87 16.53 1.37
CA ARG A 230 5.67 16.04 -0.01
C ARG A 230 4.44 15.13 -0.06
N MET A 231 3.43 15.53 -0.82
CA MET A 231 2.24 14.71 -1.04
C MET A 231 2.52 13.60 -2.05
N LEU A 232 2.21 12.35 -1.67
CA LEU A 232 2.42 11.17 -2.49
C LEU A 232 1.09 10.43 -2.69
N ALA A 233 0.58 10.47 -3.92
CA ALA A 233 -0.64 9.77 -4.31
C ALA A 233 -0.39 8.26 -4.45
N MET A 234 -1.18 7.51 -3.71
CA MET A 234 -1.27 6.06 -3.76
C MET A 234 -2.53 5.62 -4.49
N VAL A 235 -2.34 4.91 -5.59
CA VAL A 235 -3.42 4.21 -6.29
C VAL A 235 -3.48 2.77 -5.77
N PRO A 236 -4.67 2.23 -5.50
CA PRO A 236 -4.84 0.82 -5.15
C PRO A 236 -4.20 -0.10 -6.18
N MET A 237 -3.35 -1.01 -5.68
CA MET A 237 -2.60 -1.96 -6.49
C MET A 237 -3.46 -3.16 -6.87
N LEU A 238 -4.40 -2.97 -7.78
CA LEU A 238 -5.25 -4.04 -8.31
C LEU A 238 -4.58 -4.67 -9.53
N ASP A 239 -4.19 -5.93 -9.43
CA ASP A 239 -3.71 -6.70 -10.58
C ASP A 239 -4.92 -7.20 -11.39
N ARG A 240 -4.89 -6.99 -12.71
CA ARG A 240 -5.97 -7.36 -13.65
C ARG A 240 -6.00 -8.86 -13.96
N ALA A 241 -4.94 -9.62 -13.66
CA ALA A 241 -4.77 -10.97 -14.16
C ALA A 241 -5.38 -12.10 -13.29
N VAL A 242 -5.89 -11.84 -12.09
CA VAL A 242 -6.21 -12.91 -11.11
C VAL A 242 -7.62 -12.75 -10.48
N GLN A 243 -8.31 -13.88 -10.30
CA GLN A 243 -9.70 -13.95 -9.81
C GLN A 243 -9.88 -14.05 -8.27
N ASN A 244 -8.81 -14.10 -7.47
CA ASN A 244 -8.89 -14.34 -6.01
C ASN A 244 -8.57 -13.10 -5.15
N GLN A 245 -9.62 -12.51 -4.57
CA GLN A 245 -9.68 -11.15 -4.01
C GLN A 245 -9.04 -10.93 -2.64
N THR A 246 -8.84 -11.98 -1.83
CA THR A 246 -8.37 -11.85 -0.44
C THR A 246 -6.88 -11.50 -0.30
N THR A 247 -6.09 -11.54 -1.38
CA THR A 247 -4.62 -11.41 -1.33
C THR A 247 -4.11 -10.04 -1.82
N TYR A 248 -4.95 -9.21 -2.47
CA TYR A 248 -4.53 -7.94 -3.10
C TYR A 248 -4.24 -6.81 -2.12
N SER A 249 -4.86 -6.82 -0.95
CA SER A 249 -4.86 -5.69 -0.03
C SER A 249 -3.58 -5.59 0.82
N ARG A 250 -2.88 -6.70 1.03
CA ARG A 250 -1.69 -6.74 1.89
C ARG A 250 -0.51 -5.93 1.32
N PRO A 251 -0.11 -6.05 0.04
CA PRO A 251 0.93 -5.17 -0.53
C PRO A 251 0.55 -3.70 -0.46
N TYR A 252 -0.71 -3.37 -0.77
CA TYR A 252 -1.22 -2.00 -0.72
C TYR A 252 -1.13 -1.41 0.69
N PHE A 253 -1.66 -2.09 1.71
CA PHE A 253 -1.60 -1.60 3.09
C PHE A 253 -0.18 -1.64 3.67
N SER A 254 0.67 -2.57 3.23
CA SER A 254 2.10 -2.58 3.61
C SER A 254 2.82 -1.34 3.08
N THR A 255 2.52 -0.95 1.85
CA THR A 255 3.03 0.28 1.22
C THR A 255 2.56 1.51 1.99
N LEU A 256 1.24 1.59 2.26
CA LEU A 256 0.64 2.70 2.98
C LEU A 256 1.25 2.88 4.39
N VAL A 257 1.38 1.78 5.14
CA VAL A 257 1.99 1.79 6.47
C VAL A 257 3.47 2.19 6.40
N ALA A 258 4.22 1.72 5.40
CA ALA A 258 5.62 2.13 5.22
C ALA A 258 5.77 3.63 4.92
N MET A 259 4.90 4.21 4.09
CA MET A 259 4.91 5.65 3.80
C MET A 259 4.69 6.51 5.05
N LEU A 260 3.78 6.07 5.94
CA LEU A 260 3.47 6.76 7.19
C LEU A 260 4.65 6.80 8.18
N MET A 261 5.69 5.98 7.98
CA MET A 261 6.91 5.97 8.80
C MET A 261 7.77 7.22 8.60
N PHE A 262 7.50 8.06 7.59
CA PHE A 262 8.34 9.21 7.23
C PHE A 262 7.58 10.53 7.44
N PRO A 263 7.96 11.37 8.43
CA PRO A 263 7.30 12.66 8.67
C PRO A 263 7.26 13.61 7.46
N PRO A 264 8.32 13.74 6.64
CA PRO A 264 8.32 14.65 5.49
C PRO A 264 7.37 14.24 4.36
N LEU A 265 6.77 13.06 4.43
CA LEU A 265 5.87 12.52 3.40
C LEU A 265 4.43 12.53 3.89
N GLN A 266 3.51 12.91 3.01
CA GLN A 266 2.07 12.84 3.24
C GLN A 266 1.43 11.91 2.21
N PRO A 267 1.14 10.65 2.58
CA PRO A 267 0.40 9.75 1.69
C PRO A 267 -1.03 10.27 1.47
N ALA A 268 -1.44 10.31 0.21
CA ALA A 268 -2.81 10.62 -0.22
C ALA A 268 -3.39 9.37 -0.91
N VAL A 269 -4.52 8.87 -0.40
CA VAL A 269 -5.18 7.68 -0.96
C VAL A 269 -6.11 8.10 -2.09
N LEU A 270 -5.76 7.78 -3.34
CA LEU A 270 -6.57 8.07 -4.51
C LEU A 270 -7.44 6.86 -4.89
N LEU A 271 -8.75 6.98 -4.67
CA LEU A 271 -9.72 5.93 -5.00
C LEU A 271 -10.43 6.17 -6.34
N GLU A 272 -10.29 7.35 -6.95
CA GLU A 272 -10.88 7.70 -8.25
C GLU A 272 -10.61 6.69 -9.37
N PRO A 273 -9.40 6.12 -9.51
CA PRO A 273 -9.15 5.14 -10.57
C PRO A 273 -10.07 3.93 -10.49
N LEU A 274 -10.65 3.61 -9.33
CA LEU A 274 -11.48 2.42 -9.12
C LEU A 274 -12.94 2.62 -9.53
N GLN A 275 -13.40 3.87 -9.64
CA GLN A 275 -14.77 4.18 -10.00
C GLN A 275 -14.94 4.00 -11.52
N GLY A 276 -15.46 2.84 -11.93
CA GLY A 276 -15.68 2.50 -13.35
C GLY A 276 -14.70 1.47 -13.92
N GLN A 277 -13.75 0.94 -13.13
CA GLN A 277 -12.94 -0.21 -13.54
C GLN A 277 -13.75 -1.50 -13.52
N SER A 278 -13.51 -2.37 -14.51
CA SER A 278 -14.11 -3.70 -14.60
C SER A 278 -13.00 -4.76 -14.51
N PRO A 279 -13.03 -5.68 -13.52
CA PRO A 279 -14.01 -5.79 -12.44
C PRO A 279 -13.77 -4.75 -11.31
N ALA A 280 -14.85 -4.20 -10.75
CA ALA A 280 -14.78 -3.33 -9.58
C ALA A 280 -14.33 -4.13 -8.33
N PRO A 281 -13.67 -3.47 -7.35
CA PRO A 281 -13.35 -4.12 -6.08
C PRO A 281 -14.61 -4.61 -5.37
N PRO A 282 -14.54 -5.72 -4.61
CA PRO A 282 -15.63 -6.16 -3.76
C PRO A 282 -16.08 -5.06 -2.79
N PRO A 283 -17.38 -5.00 -2.44
CA PRO A 283 -17.91 -3.98 -1.53
C PRO A 283 -17.15 -3.90 -0.19
N ASP A 284 -16.79 -5.04 0.41
CA ASP A 284 -16.05 -5.09 1.67
C ASP A 284 -14.61 -4.58 1.55
N GLU A 285 -13.97 -4.80 0.40
CA GLU A 285 -12.61 -4.30 0.13
C GLU A 285 -12.65 -2.79 -0.10
N MET A 286 -13.65 -2.30 -0.84
CA MET A 286 -13.86 -0.85 -0.99
C MET A 286 -14.12 -0.18 0.37
N ALA A 287 -14.93 -0.80 1.22
CA ALA A 287 -15.18 -0.30 2.58
C ALA A 287 -13.88 -0.22 3.40
N ARG A 288 -12.99 -1.19 3.26
CA ARG A 288 -11.67 -1.23 3.91
C ARG A 288 -10.72 -0.16 3.36
N LEU A 289 -10.67 0.03 2.05
CA LEU A 289 -9.87 1.09 1.40
C LEU A 289 -10.31 2.48 1.86
N LEU A 290 -11.63 2.73 1.93
CA LEU A 290 -12.18 3.98 2.46
C LEU A 290 -11.83 4.17 3.94
N SER A 291 -11.93 3.11 4.74
CA SER A 291 -11.54 3.14 6.16
C SER A 291 -10.06 3.50 6.33
N ALA A 292 -9.18 2.90 5.53
CA ALA A 292 -7.76 3.22 5.51
C ALA A 292 -7.50 4.67 5.07
N ALA A 293 -8.22 5.17 4.06
CA ALA A 293 -8.11 6.56 3.62
C ALA A 293 -8.45 7.54 4.75
N ARG A 294 -9.54 7.31 5.50
CA ARG A 294 -9.91 8.13 6.67
C ARG A 294 -8.85 8.08 7.76
N ALA A 295 -8.28 6.90 8.04
CA ALA A 295 -7.21 6.74 9.03
C ALA A 295 -5.93 7.48 8.62
N VAL A 296 -5.56 7.43 7.34
CA VAL A 296 -4.41 8.13 6.79
C VAL A 296 -4.59 9.64 6.87
N GLU A 297 -5.75 10.16 6.45
CA GLU A 297 -6.08 11.60 6.58
C GLU A 297 -5.94 12.08 8.03
N ALA A 298 -6.42 11.29 9.00
CA ALA A 298 -6.28 11.62 10.41
C ALA A 298 -4.82 11.57 10.91
N MET A 299 -4.02 10.63 10.40
CA MET A 299 -2.59 10.53 10.72
C MET A 299 -1.77 11.67 10.10
N THR A 300 -2.07 12.09 8.86
CA THR A 300 -1.33 13.16 8.16
C THR A 300 -1.68 14.55 8.67
N ALA A 301 -2.85 14.72 9.30
CA ALA A 301 -3.25 15.95 9.98
C ALA A 301 -2.51 16.19 11.31
N SER A 302 -1.89 15.15 11.89
CA SER A 302 -1.15 15.28 13.15
C SER A 302 0.32 15.64 12.91
N THR A 303 0.84 16.54 13.73
CA THR A 303 2.27 16.88 13.78
C THR A 303 3.07 15.99 14.74
N ASP A 304 2.40 15.26 15.62
CA ASP A 304 3.05 14.36 16.57
C ASP A 304 3.65 13.17 15.82
N PHE A 305 4.87 12.79 16.18
CA PHE A 305 5.55 11.65 15.56
C PHE A 305 6.43 10.93 16.58
N MET A 306 6.21 9.63 16.73
CA MET A 306 7.07 8.78 17.55
C MET A 306 7.27 7.43 16.86
N LEU A 307 8.53 7.11 16.55
CA LEU A 307 8.92 5.83 15.95
C LEU A 307 9.39 4.87 17.06
N ASP A 308 8.86 3.64 17.08
CA ASP A 308 9.44 2.50 17.81
C ASP A 308 9.90 1.45 16.81
N ALA A 309 11.22 1.32 16.73
CA ALA A 309 11.94 0.43 15.84
C ALA A 309 13.20 -0.12 16.55
N GLY A 310 14.11 -0.72 15.79
CA GLY A 310 15.42 -1.18 16.24
C GLY A 310 16.39 -0.03 16.52
N VAL A 311 17.68 -0.36 16.58
CA VAL A 311 18.75 0.61 16.80
C VAL A 311 18.74 1.72 15.74
N GLU A 312 18.71 2.96 16.19
CA GLU A 312 18.88 4.15 15.35
C GLU A 312 20.37 4.50 15.17
N GLY A 313 20.65 5.40 14.22
CA GLY A 313 22.00 5.92 13.97
C GLY A 313 22.85 5.08 13.02
N ILE A 314 22.22 4.17 12.28
CA ILE A 314 22.80 3.48 11.13
C ILE A 314 22.28 4.16 9.86
N GLY A 315 23.19 4.62 9.02
CA GLY A 315 22.89 5.22 7.72
C GLY A 315 23.49 4.41 6.56
N MET A 316 23.02 4.66 5.35
CA MET A 316 23.58 4.11 4.12
C MET A 316 23.65 5.18 3.04
N LEU A 317 24.78 5.25 2.34
CA LEU A 317 24.90 6.04 1.12
C LEU A 317 24.07 5.41 0.01
N VAL A 318 23.26 6.21 -0.67
CA VAL A 318 22.38 5.76 -1.75
C VAL A 318 22.58 6.60 -3.01
N PRO A 319 22.37 6.04 -4.22
CA PRO A 319 22.37 6.85 -5.43
C PRO A 319 21.22 7.87 -5.37
N VAL A 320 21.38 9.02 -6.03
CA VAL A 320 20.29 9.99 -6.18
C VAL A 320 19.27 9.37 -7.14
N PRO A 321 18.02 9.10 -6.72
CA PRO A 321 17.05 8.55 -7.66
C PRO A 321 16.66 9.59 -8.70
N ALA A 322 16.66 9.22 -9.98
CA ALA A 322 15.90 9.95 -10.99
C ALA A 322 14.41 9.85 -10.61
N CYS A 323 13.73 10.99 -10.43
CA CYS A 323 12.29 11.00 -10.13
C CYS A 323 11.43 10.58 -11.34
N SER A 324 12.02 10.35 -12.52
CA SER A 324 11.31 10.25 -13.81
C SER A 324 11.44 8.93 -14.56
N GLU A 325 12.18 7.94 -14.05
CA GLU A 325 12.37 6.69 -14.79
C GLU A 325 11.31 5.66 -14.41
N GLN A 326 10.57 5.19 -15.42
CA GLN A 326 9.85 3.91 -15.32
C GLN A 326 10.87 2.86 -14.88
N PRO A 327 10.53 1.96 -13.93
CA PRO A 327 11.44 0.89 -13.53
C PRO A 327 11.64 -0.06 -14.72
N SER A 328 12.60 0.23 -15.59
CA SER A 328 13.04 -0.65 -16.65
C SER A 328 13.91 -1.72 -16.03
N GLU A 329 13.24 -2.72 -15.41
CA GLU A 329 13.84 -3.89 -14.77
C GLU A 329 14.80 -3.55 -13.61
N LEU A 330 14.88 -4.38 -12.57
CA LEU A 330 15.83 -4.21 -11.46
C LEU A 330 17.27 -4.57 -11.91
N ASN A 331 17.57 -4.38 -13.20
CA ASN A 331 18.69 -4.95 -13.92
C ASN A 331 19.89 -4.00 -14.02
N THR A 332 19.84 -2.81 -13.40
CA THR A 332 21.10 -2.14 -13.08
C THR A 332 21.71 -2.87 -11.86
N SER A 333 22.94 -3.34 -12.00
CA SER A 333 23.69 -3.98 -10.91
C SER A 333 23.71 -3.13 -9.63
N ASN A 334 23.61 -1.81 -9.76
CA ASN A 334 23.65 -0.83 -8.68
C ASN A 334 22.46 -0.95 -7.71
N ASP A 335 21.23 -1.08 -8.20
CA ASP A 335 20.04 -1.18 -7.33
C ASP A 335 20.04 -2.49 -6.55
N SER A 336 20.44 -3.59 -7.22
CA SER A 336 20.56 -4.91 -6.60
C SER A 336 21.62 -4.92 -5.48
N ASN A 337 22.77 -4.26 -5.70
CA ASN A 337 23.84 -4.12 -4.69
C ASN A 337 23.37 -3.35 -3.45
N MET A 338 22.65 -2.24 -3.63
CA MET A 338 22.12 -1.46 -2.51
C MET A 338 21.11 -2.29 -1.70
N LEU A 339 20.15 -2.93 -2.38
CA LEU A 339 19.09 -3.70 -1.75
C LEU A 339 19.62 -4.90 -0.97
N ALA A 340 20.69 -5.54 -1.46
CA ALA A 340 21.33 -6.68 -0.78
C ALA A 340 21.81 -6.36 0.64
N LEU A 341 22.20 -5.11 0.91
CA LEU A 341 22.64 -4.65 2.22
C LEU A 341 21.50 -3.98 3.03
N ALA A 342 20.61 -3.27 2.36
CA ALA A 342 19.56 -2.48 3.01
C ALA A 342 18.38 -3.35 3.49
N LEU A 343 17.91 -4.29 2.68
CA LEU A 343 16.75 -5.13 3.00
C LEU A 343 16.93 -5.97 4.28
N PRO A 344 18.07 -6.63 4.54
CA PRO A 344 18.29 -7.37 5.78
C PRO A 344 18.10 -6.51 7.05
N LEU A 345 18.46 -5.22 6.98
CA LEU A 345 18.35 -4.29 8.09
C LEU A 345 16.90 -3.88 8.32
N VAL A 346 16.19 -3.47 7.27
CA VAL A 346 14.76 -3.10 7.37
C VAL A 346 13.94 -4.30 7.82
N ARG A 347 14.20 -5.51 7.31
CA ARG A 347 13.53 -6.73 7.76
C ARG A 347 13.83 -7.09 9.21
N ALA A 348 14.97 -6.68 9.75
CA ALA A 348 15.30 -6.79 11.18
C ALA A 348 14.67 -5.68 12.05
N GLY A 349 13.87 -4.80 11.45
CA GLY A 349 13.22 -3.66 12.09
C GLY A 349 14.16 -2.49 12.38
N ILE A 350 15.29 -2.39 11.69
CA ILE A 350 16.24 -1.29 11.88
C ILE A 350 15.83 -0.11 10.99
N PRO A 351 15.61 1.09 11.56
CA PRO A 351 15.23 2.28 10.79
C PRO A 351 16.44 2.87 10.06
N LEU A 352 16.83 2.25 8.95
CA LEU A 352 17.98 2.65 8.16
C LEU A 352 17.80 4.04 7.55
N GLN A 353 18.73 4.97 7.83
CA GLN A 353 18.72 6.30 7.25
C GLN A 353 19.40 6.30 5.87
N LEU A 354 18.69 6.71 4.82
CA LEU A 354 19.25 6.77 3.46
C LEU A 354 19.75 8.18 3.14
N ILE A 355 21.00 8.28 2.68
CA ILE A 355 21.73 9.55 2.54
C ILE A 355 22.36 9.64 1.15
N PRO A 356 21.82 10.47 0.24
CA PRO A 356 22.48 10.74 -1.03
C PRO A 356 23.82 11.48 -0.83
N PRO A 357 24.87 11.23 -1.64
CA PRO A 357 26.16 11.91 -1.50
C PRO A 357 26.05 13.44 -1.48
N SER A 358 25.23 14.03 -2.33
CA SER A 358 25.01 15.49 -2.38
C SER A 358 24.58 16.09 -1.04
N ARG A 359 23.90 15.29 -0.20
CA ARG A 359 23.42 15.70 1.11
C ARG A 359 24.53 15.74 2.17
N LEU A 360 25.66 15.07 1.95
CA LEU A 360 26.77 15.06 2.90
C LEU A 360 27.27 16.48 3.22
N THR A 361 27.20 17.38 2.24
CA THR A 361 27.61 18.77 2.38
C THR A 361 26.62 19.66 3.16
N GLU A 362 25.42 19.14 3.48
CA GLU A 362 24.44 19.87 4.28
C GLU A 362 24.84 19.89 5.76
N ARG A 363 24.52 21.00 6.45
CA ARG A 363 24.75 21.11 7.89
C ARG A 363 24.02 19.99 8.62
N ASN A 364 24.74 19.29 9.50
CA ASN A 364 24.20 18.22 10.35
C ASN A 364 23.71 16.97 9.61
N ALA A 365 24.05 16.76 8.33
CA ALA A 365 23.59 15.59 7.56
C ALA A 365 23.86 14.25 8.25
N LEU A 366 25.01 14.13 8.91
CA LEU A 366 25.46 12.92 9.62
C LEU A 366 25.33 13.03 11.15
N ARG A 367 24.65 14.05 11.70
CA ARG A 367 24.63 14.33 13.15
C ARG A 367 24.14 13.14 13.99
N ASN A 368 23.13 12.44 13.49
CA ASN A 368 22.51 11.31 14.18
C ASN A 368 23.05 9.96 13.69
N VAL A 369 24.04 9.96 12.79
CA VAL A 369 24.63 8.74 12.21
C VAL A 369 25.95 8.44 12.93
N ARG A 370 26.11 7.22 13.43
CA ARG A 370 27.35 6.70 14.02
C ARG A 370 28.02 5.65 13.14
N LEU A 371 27.22 4.90 12.38
CA LEU A 371 27.67 3.90 11.42
C LEU A 371 27.08 4.22 10.05
N LEU A 372 27.93 4.34 9.03
CA LEU A 372 27.53 4.61 7.65
C LEU A 372 27.96 3.44 6.76
N LEU A 373 27.01 2.89 6.00
CA LEU A 373 27.27 1.87 4.99
C LEU A 373 27.53 2.54 3.65
N TRP A 374 28.50 2.03 2.89
CA TRP A 374 28.78 2.44 1.53
C TRP A 374 29.08 1.22 0.67
N THR A 375 28.39 1.10 -0.47
CA THR A 375 28.79 0.17 -1.53
C THR A 375 29.38 0.97 -2.70
N PRO A 376 30.69 0.79 -3.02
CA PRO A 376 31.35 1.54 -4.09
C PRO A 376 30.88 1.08 -5.48
N GLU A 377 30.19 -0.05 -5.58
CA GLU A 377 29.59 -0.55 -6.81
C GLU A 377 28.34 0.26 -7.19
N ALA A 378 27.55 0.70 -6.20
CA ALA A 378 26.29 1.41 -6.47
C ALA A 378 26.39 2.94 -6.30
N VAL A 379 27.33 3.44 -5.50
CA VAL A 379 27.40 4.87 -5.14
C VAL A 379 28.80 5.43 -5.32
N LEU A 380 28.90 6.46 -6.16
CA LEU A 380 30.14 7.17 -6.45
C LEU A 380 30.01 8.64 -6.02
N PRO A 381 30.59 9.05 -4.86
CA PRO A 381 30.71 10.46 -4.51
C PRO A 381 31.45 11.25 -5.59
N ARG A 382 30.99 12.48 -5.86
CA ARG A 382 31.35 13.26 -7.05
C ARG A 382 32.09 14.55 -6.75
N SER A 383 32.27 14.94 -5.48
CA SER A 383 32.97 16.19 -5.15
C SER A 383 33.93 16.05 -3.97
N GLU A 384 34.91 16.96 -3.92
CA GLU A 384 35.89 16.99 -2.84
C GLU A 384 35.23 17.30 -1.50
N ALA A 385 34.22 18.18 -1.51
CA ALA A 385 33.45 18.52 -0.33
C ALA A 385 32.70 17.31 0.27
N GLU A 386 32.19 16.42 -0.56
CA GLU A 386 31.54 15.17 -0.09
C GLU A 386 32.55 14.24 0.58
N ILE A 387 33.71 14.03 -0.05
CA ILE A 387 34.76 13.15 0.47
C ILE A 387 35.41 13.73 1.74
N SER A 388 35.72 15.03 1.77
CA SER A 388 36.31 15.68 2.94
C SER A 388 35.36 15.63 4.14
N THR A 389 34.06 15.86 3.92
CA THR A 389 33.06 15.76 4.98
C THR A 389 32.97 14.33 5.55
N LEU A 390 33.05 13.31 4.70
CA LEU A 390 33.11 11.92 5.16
C LEU A 390 34.38 11.64 5.97
N ALA A 391 35.55 12.10 5.48
CA ALA A 391 36.82 11.91 6.17
C ALA A 391 36.81 12.56 7.57
N ASP A 392 36.30 13.79 7.66
CA ASP A 392 36.18 14.52 8.92
C ASP A 392 35.18 13.86 9.87
N TRP A 393 34.04 13.37 9.36
CA TRP A 393 33.10 12.61 10.17
C TRP A 393 33.72 11.33 10.74
N VAL A 394 34.49 10.58 9.95
CA VAL A 394 35.22 9.38 10.41
C VAL A 394 36.22 9.74 11.51
N ARG A 395 37.08 10.75 11.31
CA ARG A 395 38.04 11.20 12.33
C ARG A 395 37.37 11.57 13.66
N ASN A 396 36.18 12.15 13.58
CA ASN A 396 35.39 12.62 14.72
C ASN A 396 34.52 11.54 15.39
N GLY A 397 34.70 10.26 15.06
CA GLY A 397 34.03 9.15 15.74
C GLY A 397 33.06 8.34 14.89
N GLY A 398 32.86 8.73 13.62
CA GLY A 398 32.07 7.96 12.67
C GLY A 398 32.76 6.66 12.25
N TRP A 399 31.97 5.60 12.07
CA TRP A 399 32.43 4.34 11.51
C TRP A 399 31.87 4.12 10.12
N LEU A 400 32.76 3.92 9.15
CA LEU A 400 32.39 3.65 7.76
C LEU A 400 32.57 2.16 7.46
N LEU A 401 31.49 1.49 7.06
CA LEU A 401 31.55 0.13 6.53
C LEU A 401 31.40 0.17 5.01
N VAL A 402 32.47 -0.19 4.31
CA VAL A 402 32.50 -0.30 2.86
C VAL A 402 32.39 -1.77 2.47
N ILE A 403 31.33 -2.13 1.75
CA ILE A 403 31.12 -3.48 1.21
C ILE A 403 30.96 -3.37 -0.30
N GLY A 404 31.87 -3.99 -1.04
CA GLY A 404 31.78 -4.10 -2.48
C GLY A 404 33.14 -4.05 -3.15
N VAL A 405 33.13 -4.19 -4.47
CA VAL A 405 34.32 -4.14 -5.32
C VAL A 405 34.35 -2.81 -6.07
N PRO A 406 35.32 -1.92 -5.80
CA PRO A 406 35.43 -0.66 -6.52
C PRO A 406 35.68 -0.94 -7.99
N HIS A 407 34.85 -0.37 -8.87
CA HIS A 407 35.08 -0.48 -10.31
C HIS A 407 35.41 0.90 -10.87
N GLY A 408 36.52 0.97 -11.61
CA GLY A 408 36.98 2.21 -12.22
C GLY A 408 36.18 2.58 -13.47
N ASP A 409 35.60 1.61 -14.19
CA ASP A 409 35.09 1.79 -15.55
C ASP A 409 33.62 2.21 -15.63
N SER A 410 33.29 3.35 -15.05
CA SER A 410 32.14 4.10 -15.56
C SER A 410 32.53 4.76 -16.89
N ALA A 411 31.71 4.59 -17.94
CA ALA A 411 31.86 5.25 -19.25
C ALA A 411 31.89 6.80 -19.19
N GLU A 412 31.62 7.39 -18.02
CA GLU A 412 31.82 8.82 -17.74
C GLU A 412 33.32 9.13 -17.54
N ALA A 413 34.04 9.27 -18.65
CA ALA A 413 35.48 9.58 -18.71
C ALA A 413 35.88 10.97 -18.14
N GLN A 414 35.02 11.63 -17.35
CA GLN A 414 35.22 12.99 -16.83
C GLN A 414 34.73 13.16 -15.38
N THR A 415 34.99 12.18 -14.51
CA THR A 415 34.71 12.34 -13.08
C THR A 415 35.81 13.15 -12.37
N THR A 416 35.40 13.99 -11.42
CA THR A 416 36.28 14.90 -10.65
C THR A 416 37.44 14.18 -9.95
N TRP A 417 37.21 12.97 -9.44
CA TRP A 417 38.24 12.18 -8.77
C TRP A 417 39.28 11.60 -9.74
N ARG A 418 38.91 11.28 -10.99
CA ARG A 418 39.88 10.92 -12.04
C ARG A 418 40.74 12.13 -12.41
N SER A 419 40.13 13.30 -12.55
CA SER A 419 40.86 14.57 -12.79
C SER A 419 41.79 14.92 -11.62
N ALA A 420 41.46 14.53 -10.40
CA ALA A 420 42.31 14.68 -9.22
C ALA A 420 43.40 13.58 -9.09
N GLY A 421 43.52 12.67 -10.07
CA GLY A 421 44.57 11.65 -10.13
C GLY A 421 44.29 10.37 -9.35
N TYR A 422 43.05 10.16 -8.88
CA TYR A 422 42.68 8.96 -8.11
C TYR A 422 42.00 7.90 -8.99
N PRO A 423 42.25 6.59 -8.78
CA PRO A 423 41.59 5.53 -9.57
C PRO A 423 40.12 5.28 -9.24
N THR A 424 39.66 5.66 -8.04
CA THR A 424 38.28 5.50 -7.56
C THR A 424 38.00 6.53 -6.44
N PRO A 425 36.74 6.83 -6.09
CA PRO A 425 36.43 7.66 -4.92
C PRO A 425 36.89 7.02 -3.59
N LEU A 426 37.00 5.70 -3.50
CA LEU A 426 37.51 5.03 -2.28
C LEU A 426 39.01 5.33 -2.05
N HIS A 427 39.82 5.32 -3.12
CA HIS A 427 41.22 5.75 -3.07
C HIS A 427 41.34 7.24 -2.68
N TRP A 428 40.45 8.09 -3.20
CA TRP A 428 40.43 9.51 -2.83
C TRP A 428 40.13 9.70 -1.34
N LEU A 429 39.13 9.00 -0.80
CA LEU A 429 38.82 8.99 0.62
C LEU A 429 39.99 8.46 1.46
N ALA A 430 40.65 7.39 1.02
CA ALA A 430 41.80 6.81 1.73
C ALA A 430 42.93 7.83 1.90
N VAL A 431 43.29 8.55 0.82
CA VAL A 431 44.30 9.62 0.87
C VAL A 431 43.85 10.76 1.78
N GLN A 432 42.57 11.17 1.69
CA GLN A 432 42.01 12.17 2.59
C GLN A 432 42.02 11.73 4.05
N LEU A 433 42.02 10.43 4.36
CA LEU A 433 42.16 9.89 5.72
C LEU A 433 43.62 9.65 6.14
N GLY A 434 44.59 9.90 5.26
CA GLY A 434 46.01 9.62 5.51
C GLY A 434 46.39 8.14 5.39
N LEU A 435 45.63 7.37 4.60
CA LEU A 435 45.83 5.94 4.42
C LEU A 435 46.45 5.64 3.05
N ASN A 436 47.34 4.65 3.00
CA ASN A 436 47.85 4.09 1.76
C ASN A 436 47.04 2.83 1.40
N LEU A 437 45.99 3.01 0.59
CA LEU A 437 45.12 1.93 0.14
C LEU A 437 45.58 1.42 -1.22
N SER A 438 45.84 0.11 -1.30
CA SER A 438 45.97 -0.63 -2.55
C SER A 438 44.74 -1.52 -2.73
N CYS A 439 44.09 -1.41 -3.90
CA CYS A 439 42.92 -2.20 -4.25
C CYS A 439 43.08 -2.78 -5.65
N SER A 440 42.89 -4.09 -5.79
CA SER A 440 42.93 -4.80 -7.06
C SER A 440 41.90 -5.93 -7.07
N PRO A 441 41.43 -6.41 -8.24
CA PRO A 441 40.71 -7.68 -8.31
C PRO A 441 41.54 -8.81 -7.68
N ALA A 442 40.88 -9.70 -6.94
CA ALA A 442 41.54 -10.84 -6.30
C ALA A 442 41.85 -11.97 -7.31
N GLU A 443 41.06 -12.06 -8.37
CA GLU A 443 41.19 -12.96 -9.52
C GLU A 443 40.84 -12.17 -10.79
N PRO A 444 41.32 -12.57 -11.98
CA PRO A 444 40.89 -11.96 -13.25
C PRO A 444 39.38 -12.07 -13.40
N GLU A 445 38.72 -11.03 -13.94
CA GLU A 445 37.28 -11.06 -14.19
C GLU A 445 36.98 -12.19 -15.19
N VAL A 446 36.13 -13.13 -14.78
CA VAL A 446 35.58 -14.16 -15.67
C VAL A 446 34.46 -13.46 -16.45
N GLU A 447 34.59 -13.35 -17.77
CA GLU A 447 33.56 -12.71 -18.62
C GLU A 447 32.21 -13.42 -18.39
N GLU A 448 31.13 -12.64 -18.19
CA GLU A 448 29.77 -13.18 -18.19
C GLU A 448 29.51 -13.86 -19.55
N GLY A 449 29.50 -15.19 -19.56
CA GLY A 449 29.37 -15.98 -20.78
C GLY A 449 30.66 -16.55 -21.35
N SER A 450 31.83 -16.31 -20.73
CA SER A 450 32.97 -17.23 -20.91
C SER A 450 32.52 -18.60 -20.42
N GLY A 451 32.34 -19.51 -21.39
CA GLY A 451 31.47 -20.67 -21.28
C GLY A 451 31.65 -21.45 -19.99
N GLU A 452 30.51 -21.90 -19.44
CA GLU A 452 30.53 -23.00 -18.46
C GLU A 452 31.51 -24.07 -18.97
N PRO A 453 32.30 -24.70 -18.09
CA PRO A 453 33.12 -25.82 -18.52
C PRO A 453 32.21 -26.80 -19.28
N ASP A 454 32.61 -27.13 -20.51
CA ASP A 454 31.91 -27.86 -21.57
C ASP A 454 31.52 -29.31 -21.15
N THR A 455 30.78 -29.42 -20.04
CA THR A 455 30.69 -30.62 -19.18
C THR A 455 29.27 -30.96 -18.76
N TRP A 456 28.28 -30.16 -19.17
CA TRP A 456 26.87 -30.44 -18.92
C TRP A 456 26.34 -31.40 -19.99
N GLN A 457 25.91 -32.57 -19.55
CA GLN A 457 25.29 -33.59 -20.39
C GLN A 457 23.76 -33.47 -20.30
N GLU A 458 23.08 -33.27 -21.43
CA GLU A 458 21.61 -33.36 -21.47
C GLU A 458 21.16 -34.80 -21.20
N VAL A 459 20.33 -34.99 -20.18
CA VAL A 459 19.83 -36.31 -19.76
C VAL A 459 18.33 -36.48 -20.01
N ALA A 460 17.58 -35.37 -20.13
CA ALA A 460 16.18 -35.40 -20.48
C ALA A 460 15.69 -34.06 -21.04
N ARG A 461 14.69 -34.09 -21.92
CA ARG A 461 14.02 -32.91 -22.49
C ARG A 461 12.55 -33.19 -22.76
N HIS A 462 11.70 -32.17 -22.63
CA HIS A 462 10.30 -32.17 -23.06
C HIS A 462 9.89 -30.76 -23.48
N GLY A 463 8.88 -30.63 -24.34
CA GLY A 463 8.43 -29.34 -24.86
C GLY A 463 9.19 -28.95 -26.12
N THR A 464 8.99 -29.70 -27.21
CA THR A 464 9.42 -29.30 -28.57
C THR A 464 8.40 -28.38 -29.25
N GLN A 465 7.25 -28.18 -28.62
CA GLN A 465 6.21 -27.21 -28.96
C GLN A 465 5.79 -26.45 -27.68
N PRO A 466 5.21 -25.24 -27.81
CA PRO A 466 4.79 -24.47 -26.65
C PRO A 466 3.71 -25.18 -25.81
N GLU A 467 3.94 -25.35 -24.52
CA GLU A 467 3.05 -26.00 -23.55
C GLU A 467 2.93 -25.16 -22.26
N GLN A 468 1.76 -24.55 -22.07
CA GLN A 468 1.46 -23.71 -20.90
C GLN A 468 0.61 -24.45 -19.85
N GLY A 469 0.88 -24.18 -18.57
CA GLY A 469 0.03 -24.62 -17.46
C GLY A 469 0.61 -25.80 -16.69
N THR A 470 -0.25 -26.64 -16.12
CA THR A 470 0.16 -27.80 -15.27
C THR A 470 -0.47 -29.12 -15.67
N LEU A 471 -1.23 -29.15 -16.77
CA LEU A 471 -1.93 -30.36 -17.25
C LEU A 471 -0.95 -31.42 -17.80
N ASN A 472 0.21 -31.00 -18.29
CA ASN A 472 1.25 -31.88 -18.82
C ASN A 472 2.20 -32.44 -17.75
N ARG A 473 1.88 -32.21 -16.46
CA ARG A 473 2.71 -32.58 -15.31
C ARG A 473 2.93 -34.08 -15.27
N ARG A 474 4.19 -34.48 -15.10
CA ARG A 474 4.59 -35.89 -15.07
C ARG A 474 5.79 -36.12 -14.18
N TRP A 475 5.98 -37.37 -13.80
CA TRP A 475 7.22 -37.84 -13.19
C TRP A 475 8.25 -38.12 -14.28
N VAL A 476 9.45 -37.57 -14.12
CA VAL A 476 10.62 -37.81 -14.97
C VAL A 476 11.68 -38.46 -14.10
N THR A 477 12.23 -39.59 -14.54
CA THR A 477 13.24 -40.33 -13.78
C THR A 477 14.56 -40.37 -14.55
N ILE A 478 15.65 -40.03 -13.86
CA ILE A 478 17.01 -39.98 -14.37
C ILE A 478 17.82 -41.04 -13.64
N ASP A 479 18.55 -41.87 -14.38
CA ASP A 479 19.45 -42.87 -13.81
C ASP A 479 20.80 -42.21 -13.45
N LEU A 480 21.10 -42.18 -12.15
CA LEU A 480 22.33 -41.64 -11.60
C LEU A 480 23.33 -42.73 -11.18
N SER A 481 23.01 -44.01 -11.41
CA SER A 481 23.86 -45.15 -11.05
C SER A 481 25.30 -45.05 -11.60
N PRO A 482 25.56 -44.52 -12.81
CA PRO A 482 26.93 -44.33 -13.32
C PRO A 482 27.81 -43.40 -12.48
N TYR A 483 27.20 -42.59 -11.61
CA TYR A 483 27.89 -41.60 -10.78
C TYR A 483 27.93 -42.01 -9.30
N ALA A 484 27.71 -43.29 -8.98
CA ALA A 484 27.81 -43.81 -7.62
C ALA A 484 29.11 -43.37 -6.92
N GLY A 485 28.99 -42.94 -5.66
CA GLY A 485 30.10 -42.41 -4.86
C GLY A 485 30.59 -41.00 -5.24
N GLN A 486 30.01 -40.37 -6.25
CA GLN A 486 30.38 -39.03 -6.71
C GLN A 486 29.35 -37.97 -6.28
N THR A 487 29.74 -36.70 -6.36
CA THR A 487 28.79 -35.59 -6.27
C THR A 487 28.38 -35.20 -7.69
N VAL A 488 27.07 -35.08 -7.92
CA VAL A 488 26.51 -34.64 -9.21
C VAL A 488 25.71 -33.36 -9.04
N TYR A 489 25.64 -32.60 -10.12
CA TYR A 489 24.88 -31.36 -10.23
C TYR A 489 23.83 -31.55 -11.32
N VAL A 490 22.57 -31.27 -11.00
CA VAL A 490 21.44 -31.47 -11.92
C VAL A 490 20.79 -30.12 -12.18
N ARG A 491 20.90 -29.65 -13.41
CA ARG A 491 20.35 -28.38 -13.90
C ARG A 491 18.99 -28.59 -14.53
N PHE A 492 18.07 -27.69 -14.23
CA PHE A 492 16.77 -27.57 -14.87
C PHE A 492 16.70 -26.20 -15.55
N SER A 493 16.31 -26.17 -16.82
CA SER A 493 16.12 -24.94 -17.59
C SER A 493 14.92 -25.04 -18.52
N ASP A 494 14.54 -23.90 -19.09
CA ASP A 494 13.61 -23.85 -20.21
C ASP A 494 14.19 -24.58 -21.44
N SER A 495 13.37 -25.36 -22.14
CA SER A 495 13.75 -26.00 -23.41
C SER A 495 13.46 -25.13 -24.63
N LEU A 496 12.52 -24.17 -24.53
CA LEU A 496 12.19 -23.19 -25.55
C LEU A 496 12.11 -21.77 -24.92
N PRO A 497 13.25 -21.13 -24.59
CA PRO A 497 13.31 -19.85 -23.89
C PRO A 497 12.45 -18.70 -24.44
N ASN A 498 12.05 -18.77 -25.71
CA ASN A 498 11.26 -17.74 -26.38
C ASN A 498 9.75 -17.83 -26.07
N THR A 499 9.26 -18.94 -25.51
CA THR A 499 7.84 -19.13 -25.16
C THR A 499 7.51 -18.52 -23.80
N GLY A 500 8.52 -18.40 -22.92
CA GLY A 500 8.39 -17.87 -21.57
C GLY A 500 7.77 -18.83 -20.57
N TRP A 501 7.72 -20.13 -20.88
CA TRP A 501 7.14 -21.18 -20.02
C TRP A 501 8.12 -22.34 -19.86
N GLY A 502 9.00 -22.23 -18.88
CA GLY A 502 10.09 -23.18 -18.70
C GLY A 502 9.86 -24.17 -17.56
N ALA A 503 10.94 -24.80 -17.12
CA ALA A 503 10.85 -25.96 -16.23
C ALA A 503 10.11 -25.65 -14.92
N ARG A 504 8.95 -26.29 -14.71
CA ARG A 504 8.12 -26.07 -13.52
C ARG A 504 8.08 -27.28 -12.61
N LEU A 505 9.03 -27.34 -11.69
CA LEU A 505 9.27 -28.45 -10.78
C LEU A 505 8.46 -28.30 -9.48
N ARG A 506 7.82 -29.39 -9.04
CA ARG A 506 7.02 -29.43 -7.80
C ARG A 506 7.71 -30.19 -6.67
N GLN A 507 8.33 -31.32 -6.98
CA GLN A 507 9.00 -32.15 -6.00
C GLN A 507 10.06 -33.05 -6.64
N ILE A 508 11.01 -33.48 -5.81
CA ILE A 508 12.09 -34.41 -6.16
C ILE A 508 12.11 -35.55 -5.16
N ARG A 509 12.46 -36.74 -5.67
CA ARG A 509 12.76 -37.96 -4.91
C ARG A 509 14.07 -38.57 -5.44
N LEU A 510 15.04 -38.76 -4.56
CA LEU A 510 16.28 -39.48 -4.83
C LEU A 510 16.22 -40.84 -4.11
N GLU A 511 16.43 -41.92 -4.86
CA GLU A 511 16.43 -43.28 -4.36
C GLU A 511 17.73 -43.99 -4.66
N ALA A 512 18.18 -44.86 -3.75
CA ALA A 512 19.26 -45.80 -3.99
C ALA A 512 18.88 -47.20 -3.49
N ASP A 513 19.06 -48.22 -4.33
CA ASP A 513 18.74 -49.62 -4.05
C ASP A 513 17.35 -49.83 -3.42
N GLY A 514 16.35 -49.07 -3.91
CA GLY A 514 14.96 -49.12 -3.44
C GLY A 514 14.67 -48.34 -2.15
N ARG A 515 15.66 -47.63 -1.58
CA ARG A 515 15.49 -46.77 -0.40
C ARG A 515 15.50 -45.30 -0.80
N ILE A 516 14.58 -44.51 -0.22
CA ILE A 516 14.53 -43.07 -0.42
C ILE A 516 15.65 -42.42 0.40
N LEU A 517 16.58 -41.74 -0.27
CA LEU A 517 17.65 -40.96 0.36
C LEU A 517 17.21 -39.52 0.64
N ALA A 518 16.46 -38.93 -0.28
CA ALA A 518 15.91 -37.60 -0.14
C ALA A 518 14.56 -37.51 -0.85
N ALA A 519 13.61 -36.80 -0.25
CA ALA A 519 12.36 -36.42 -0.90
C ALA A 519 11.95 -35.05 -0.37
N PHE A 520 11.69 -34.10 -1.27
CA PHE A 520 11.30 -32.76 -0.87
C PHE A 520 10.41 -32.09 -1.91
N TYR A 521 9.53 -31.23 -1.42
CA TYR A 521 8.83 -30.24 -2.24
C TYR A 521 9.72 -29.02 -2.44
N THR A 522 9.63 -28.41 -3.61
CA THR A 522 10.27 -27.12 -3.89
C THR A 522 9.68 -26.03 -2.97
N GLY A 523 10.42 -24.95 -2.76
CA GLY A 523 10.05 -23.84 -1.87
C GLY A 523 10.14 -24.15 -0.36
N THR A 524 10.54 -25.36 0.02
CA THR A 524 10.69 -25.77 1.43
C THR A 524 12.08 -25.48 1.97
N SER A 525 12.23 -25.48 3.30
CA SER A 525 13.55 -25.39 3.95
C SER A 525 14.45 -26.58 3.59
N VAL A 526 13.88 -27.74 3.25
CA VAL A 526 14.63 -28.95 2.86
C VAL A 526 15.24 -28.79 1.48
N GLU A 527 14.51 -28.22 0.50
CA GLU A 527 15.03 -27.96 -0.84
C GLU A 527 16.34 -27.15 -0.80
N ARG A 528 16.43 -26.17 0.10
CA ARG A 528 17.63 -25.31 0.26
C ARG A 528 18.90 -26.07 0.61
N LEU A 529 18.79 -27.28 1.16
CA LEU A 529 19.95 -28.15 1.44
C LEU A 529 20.55 -28.73 0.15
N PHE A 530 19.73 -28.85 -0.90
CA PHE A 530 20.10 -29.41 -2.19
C PHE A 530 20.29 -28.32 -3.25
N LEU A 531 19.59 -27.19 -3.16
CA LEU A 531 19.71 -26.09 -4.13
C LEU A 531 21.10 -25.46 -4.04
N TYR A 532 21.91 -25.71 -5.04
CA TYR A 532 23.29 -25.23 -5.11
C TYR A 532 23.37 -23.85 -5.75
N ALA A 533 22.67 -23.68 -6.87
CA ALA A 533 22.77 -22.51 -7.71
C ALA A 533 21.46 -22.26 -8.44
N HIS A 534 21.16 -21.01 -8.75
CA HIS A 534 20.14 -20.67 -9.74
C HIS A 534 20.40 -19.28 -10.30
N SER A 535 19.81 -19.02 -11.46
CA SER A 535 19.77 -17.74 -12.13
C SER A 535 18.35 -17.44 -12.54
N ARG A 536 17.78 -16.34 -12.03
CA ARG A 536 16.42 -15.85 -12.34
C ARG A 536 15.28 -16.86 -12.11
N SER A 537 15.57 -18.00 -11.48
CA SER A 537 14.55 -18.99 -11.10
C SER A 537 13.70 -18.44 -9.96
N GLN A 538 12.40 -18.67 -10.03
CA GLN A 538 11.44 -18.14 -9.06
C GLN A 538 10.59 -19.25 -8.46
N LEU A 539 10.04 -18.97 -7.28
CA LEU A 539 9.01 -19.81 -6.68
C LEU A 539 7.64 -19.24 -7.03
N THR A 540 6.81 -20.09 -7.61
CA THR A 540 5.39 -19.80 -7.81
C THR A 540 4.66 -19.73 -6.46
N ARG A 541 3.46 -19.14 -6.44
CA ARG A 541 2.65 -19.03 -5.21
C ARG A 541 2.31 -20.39 -4.57
N THR A 542 2.28 -21.47 -5.35
CA THR A 542 2.04 -22.83 -4.87
C THR A 542 3.31 -23.52 -4.36
N GLY A 543 4.45 -22.82 -4.35
CA GLY A 543 5.75 -23.34 -3.91
C GLY A 543 6.51 -24.11 -4.99
N GLU A 544 6.00 -24.17 -6.23
CA GLU A 544 6.70 -24.83 -7.35
C GLU A 544 7.82 -23.94 -7.88
N ARG A 545 9.00 -24.50 -8.16
CA ARG A 545 10.12 -23.76 -8.74
C ARG A 545 10.00 -23.70 -10.25
N SER A 546 10.06 -22.49 -10.82
CA SER A 546 10.04 -22.26 -12.26
C SER A 546 11.39 -21.75 -12.78
N ALA A 547 11.66 -22.05 -14.05
CA ALA A 547 12.83 -21.60 -14.79
C ALA A 547 12.40 -21.15 -16.19
N ASP A 548 11.69 -20.02 -16.24
CA ASP A 548 11.13 -19.45 -17.47
C ASP A 548 12.18 -18.63 -18.26
N ASN A 549 12.07 -18.61 -19.59
CA ASN A 549 12.98 -17.89 -20.48
C ASN A 549 14.42 -18.40 -20.35
N THR A 550 15.36 -17.55 -19.95
CA THR A 550 16.77 -17.92 -19.74
C THR A 550 17.08 -18.35 -18.30
N ALA A 551 16.07 -18.46 -17.45
CA ALA A 551 16.25 -18.88 -16.07
C ALA A 551 16.64 -20.37 -15.97
N TRP A 552 17.35 -20.70 -14.89
CA TRP A 552 17.74 -22.07 -14.57
C TRP A 552 18.00 -22.24 -13.08
N PHE A 553 17.96 -23.48 -12.59
CA PHE A 553 18.37 -23.84 -11.24
C PHE A 553 19.10 -25.19 -11.21
N VAL A 554 19.98 -25.38 -10.24
CA VAL A 554 20.87 -26.54 -10.09
C VAL A 554 20.78 -27.10 -8.67
N TYR A 555 20.53 -28.40 -8.58
CA TYR A 555 20.66 -29.15 -7.32
C TYR A 555 22.00 -29.88 -7.26
N ARG A 556 22.57 -29.97 -6.06
CA ARG A 556 23.73 -30.79 -5.73
C ARG A 556 23.29 -32.04 -4.97
N PHE A 557 23.69 -33.21 -5.46
CA PHE A 557 23.46 -34.49 -4.78
C PHE A 557 24.80 -35.20 -4.55
N THR A 558 25.08 -35.54 -3.30
CA THR A 558 26.19 -36.44 -2.95
C THR A 558 25.65 -37.87 -2.95
N LEU A 559 26.10 -38.68 -3.91
CA LEU A 559 25.55 -40.00 -4.15
C LEU A 559 26.30 -41.08 -3.35
N PRO A 560 25.60 -42.05 -2.74
CA PRO A 560 26.26 -43.17 -2.08
C PRO A 560 26.88 -44.12 -3.11
N ASN A 561 27.74 -45.02 -2.65
CA ASN A 561 28.13 -46.20 -3.41
C ASN A 561 26.99 -47.22 -3.37
N ALA A 562 26.13 -47.21 -4.39
CA ALA A 562 24.95 -48.06 -4.52
C ALA A 562 24.83 -48.62 -5.94
N THR A 563 24.13 -49.74 -6.12
CA THR A 563 24.02 -50.41 -7.43
C THR A 563 23.03 -49.75 -8.37
N ARG A 564 21.97 -49.17 -7.81
CA ARG A 564 20.91 -48.49 -8.56
C ARG A 564 20.55 -47.18 -7.88
N ILE A 565 20.73 -46.06 -8.56
CA ILE A 565 20.43 -44.72 -8.03
C ILE A 565 19.50 -44.00 -9.01
N LEU A 566 18.32 -43.60 -8.56
CA LEU A 566 17.30 -42.95 -9.39
C LEU A 566 16.91 -41.59 -8.82
N LEU A 567 16.92 -40.57 -9.67
CA LEU A 567 16.39 -39.25 -9.34
C LEU A 567 15.08 -39.03 -10.10
N SER A 568 13.97 -38.92 -9.39
CA SER A 568 12.65 -38.66 -9.95
C SER A 568 12.17 -37.26 -9.60
N GLY A 569 11.73 -36.49 -10.60
CA GLY A 569 11.14 -35.16 -10.42
C GLY A 569 9.74 -35.07 -11.00
N GLU A 570 8.80 -34.46 -10.27
CA GLU A 570 7.47 -34.13 -10.80
C GLU A 570 7.50 -32.74 -11.43
N ILE A 571 7.49 -32.67 -12.76
CA ILE A 571 7.75 -31.47 -13.55
C ILE A 571 6.65 -31.25 -14.60
N ALA A 572 6.35 -29.99 -14.89
CA ALA A 572 5.38 -29.53 -15.88
C ALA A 572 6.03 -28.50 -16.83
N GLN A 573 5.26 -28.07 -17.85
CA GLN A 573 5.66 -27.13 -18.90
C GLN A 573 6.80 -27.66 -19.77
N GLU A 574 7.57 -26.77 -20.38
CA GLU A 574 8.68 -27.08 -21.28
C GLU A 574 9.96 -27.12 -20.45
N TRP A 575 10.80 -28.14 -20.63
CA TRP A 575 11.95 -28.32 -19.74
C TRP A 575 13.10 -29.07 -20.39
N ARG A 576 14.30 -28.71 -19.97
CA ARG A 576 15.55 -29.40 -20.23
C ARG A 576 16.24 -29.72 -18.92
N ILE A 577 16.73 -30.94 -18.78
CA ILE A 577 17.49 -31.40 -17.62
C ILE A 577 18.87 -31.83 -18.06
N GLU A 578 19.88 -31.26 -17.40
CA GLU A 578 21.28 -31.48 -17.68
C GLU A 578 22.02 -31.89 -16.42
N LEU A 579 23.11 -32.64 -16.57
CA LEU A 579 23.89 -33.17 -15.48
C LEU A 579 25.38 -32.87 -15.66
N SER A 580 26.07 -32.53 -14.57
CA SER A 580 27.52 -32.39 -14.53
C SER A 580 28.11 -32.99 -13.25
N ARG A 581 29.39 -33.37 -13.31
CA ARG A 581 30.20 -33.76 -12.13
C ARG A 581 30.93 -32.55 -11.52
N GLN A 582 30.95 -31.44 -12.24
CA GLN A 582 31.52 -30.18 -11.78
C GLN A 582 30.38 -29.22 -11.48
N PRO A 583 30.50 -28.38 -10.45
CA PRO A 583 29.49 -27.36 -10.20
C PRO A 583 29.48 -26.36 -11.36
N PRO A 584 28.36 -25.64 -11.59
CA PRO A 584 28.33 -24.51 -12.53
C PRO A 584 29.39 -23.46 -12.19
N TYR A 585 29.76 -23.38 -10.91
CA TYR A 585 30.84 -22.57 -10.39
C TYR A 585 31.36 -23.15 -9.06
N PRO A 586 32.68 -23.17 -8.79
CA PRO A 586 33.19 -23.56 -7.47
C PRO A 586 32.77 -22.56 -6.36
N GLU A 587 32.47 -23.05 -5.17
CA GLU A 587 32.31 -22.21 -3.98
C GLU A 587 33.67 -21.65 -3.53
N ARG A 588 33.74 -20.35 -3.23
CA ARG A 588 34.90 -19.71 -2.62
C ARG A 588 34.61 -19.42 -1.16
N VAL A 589 35.33 -20.09 -0.26
CA VAL A 589 35.17 -19.88 1.19
C VAL A 589 36.22 -18.88 1.66
N LEU A 590 35.78 -17.82 2.34
CA LEU A 590 36.69 -16.85 2.94
C LEU A 590 37.10 -17.30 4.36
N VAL A 591 38.41 -17.23 4.63
CA VAL A 591 38.99 -17.57 5.93
C VAL A 591 38.87 -16.36 6.84
N ARG A 592 37.86 -16.38 7.72
CA ARG A 592 37.70 -15.38 8.78
C ARG A 592 38.85 -15.47 9.79
N GLN A 593 39.39 -14.32 10.19
CA GLN A 593 40.45 -14.23 11.20
C GLN A 593 39.88 -14.14 12.63
N ARG A 594 38.57 -13.99 12.77
CA ARG A 594 37.87 -13.87 14.06
C ARG A 594 36.59 -14.70 14.09
N THR A 595 36.19 -15.15 15.27
CA THR A 595 35.00 -16.01 15.46
C THR A 595 33.69 -15.23 15.58
N ASP A 596 33.76 -13.96 15.95
CA ASP A 596 32.62 -13.02 16.02
C ASP A 596 32.16 -12.55 14.63
N LEU A 597 32.92 -12.88 13.57
CA LEU A 597 32.62 -12.60 12.17
C LEU A 597 31.87 -13.76 11.47
N PRO A 598 30.97 -13.46 10.51
CA PRO A 598 30.22 -14.48 9.79
C PRO A 598 31.12 -15.36 8.91
N MET A 599 30.72 -16.61 8.68
CA MET A 599 31.32 -17.41 7.61
C MET A 599 30.77 -16.91 6.27
N LEU A 600 31.67 -16.67 5.31
CA LEU A 600 31.31 -16.19 3.97
C LEU A 600 31.71 -17.25 2.94
N THR A 601 30.70 -17.75 2.23
CA THR A 601 30.85 -18.65 1.09
C THR A 601 30.27 -17.93 -0.12
N LEU A 602 31.11 -17.72 -1.12
CA LEU A 602 30.80 -16.96 -2.33
C LEU A 602 30.66 -17.90 -3.51
N ARG A 603 29.82 -17.53 -4.48
CA ARG A 603 29.78 -18.17 -5.80
C ARG A 603 31.02 -17.74 -6.61
N HIS A 604 31.52 -18.56 -7.53
CA HIS A 604 32.74 -18.23 -8.28
C HIS A 604 32.62 -16.92 -9.08
N ASN A 605 31.45 -16.66 -9.67
CA ASN A 605 31.18 -15.49 -10.50
C ASN A 605 30.97 -14.20 -9.70
N GLU A 606 30.93 -14.25 -8.37
CA GLU A 606 30.83 -13.03 -7.56
C GLU A 606 32.16 -12.26 -7.61
N ARG A 607 32.11 -10.94 -7.58
CA ARG A 607 33.36 -10.16 -7.65
C ARG A 607 34.03 -10.12 -6.28
N LEU A 608 35.37 -10.23 -6.29
CA LEU A 608 36.22 -10.20 -5.11
C LEU A 608 37.39 -9.24 -5.34
N ALA A 609 37.61 -8.34 -4.39
CA ALA A 609 38.73 -7.40 -4.38
C ALA A 609 39.68 -7.67 -3.22
N ARG A 610 40.96 -7.53 -3.52
CA ARG A 610 42.03 -7.37 -2.54
C ARG A 610 41.93 -5.97 -1.93
N TYR A 611 42.00 -5.89 -0.61
CA TYR A 611 42.20 -4.65 0.11
C TYR A 611 43.46 -4.74 0.97
N GLU A 612 44.47 -3.95 0.59
CA GLU A 612 45.72 -3.84 1.33
C GLU A 612 45.85 -2.44 1.92
N LEU A 613 46.05 -2.39 3.23
CA LEU A 613 46.21 -1.17 4.00
C LEU A 613 47.28 -1.37 5.06
N THR A 614 48.32 -0.54 5.03
CA THR A 614 49.43 -0.66 5.98
C THR A 614 48.95 -0.47 7.42
N GLY A 615 49.16 -1.47 8.28
CA GLY A 615 48.80 -1.42 9.70
C GLY A 615 47.35 -1.77 10.03
N ALA A 616 46.53 -2.19 9.06
CA ALA A 616 45.16 -2.62 9.30
C ALA A 616 45.06 -4.02 9.90
N GLU A 617 44.03 -4.24 10.71
CA GLU A 617 43.62 -5.57 11.18
C GLU A 617 42.98 -6.33 10.00
N VAL A 618 43.56 -7.48 9.61
CA VAL A 618 42.97 -8.34 8.59
C VAL A 618 41.81 -9.14 9.20
N LEU A 619 40.63 -9.03 8.59
CA LEU A 619 39.40 -9.71 9.02
C LEU A 619 39.13 -10.97 8.21
N TYR A 620 39.44 -10.95 6.91
CA TYR A 620 39.22 -12.09 6.00
C TYR A 620 40.39 -12.26 5.03
N LEU A 621 40.74 -13.52 4.81
CA LEU A 621 41.67 -13.95 3.77
C LEU A 621 40.94 -14.82 2.74
N TYR A 622 41.29 -14.68 1.48
CA TYR A 622 40.91 -15.58 0.40
C TYR A 622 42.16 -16.35 -0.06
N GLN A 623 42.05 -17.68 -0.20
CA GLN A 623 43.12 -18.49 -0.79
C GLN A 623 42.69 -18.91 -2.20
N PRO A 624 43.23 -18.29 -3.27
CA PRO A 624 42.94 -18.71 -4.64
C PRO A 624 43.48 -20.14 -4.87
N PRO A 625 42.78 -20.98 -5.64
CA PRO A 625 43.23 -22.35 -5.94
C PRO A 625 44.62 -22.41 -6.59
N ALA A 626 44.97 -21.38 -7.38
CA ALA A 626 46.20 -21.31 -8.16
C ALA A 626 47.31 -20.44 -7.53
N SER A 627 47.09 -19.82 -6.36
CA SER A 627 48.04 -18.91 -5.71
C SER A 627 48.60 -19.51 -4.42
N ALA A 628 49.90 -19.30 -4.18
CA ALA A 628 50.55 -19.72 -2.94
C ALA A 628 50.25 -18.80 -1.74
N SER A 629 49.88 -17.53 -1.98
CA SER A 629 49.71 -16.53 -0.91
C SER A 629 48.24 -16.16 -0.69
N PRO A 630 47.78 -16.12 0.59
CA PRO A 630 46.44 -15.67 0.91
C PRO A 630 46.29 -14.17 0.63
N ILE A 631 45.13 -13.80 0.11
CA ILE A 631 44.77 -12.43 -0.29
C ILE A 631 43.90 -11.80 0.81
N PRO A 632 44.26 -10.63 1.37
CA PRO A 632 43.39 -9.91 2.27
C PRO A 632 42.20 -9.32 1.50
N VAL A 633 41.00 -9.72 1.91
CA VAL A 633 39.73 -9.27 1.29
C VAL A 633 38.85 -8.50 2.26
N GLY A 634 39.14 -8.58 3.55
CA GLY A 634 38.47 -7.77 4.57
C GLY A 634 39.50 -7.19 5.54
N VAL A 635 39.45 -5.87 5.76
CA VAL A 635 40.39 -5.15 6.64
C VAL A 635 39.67 -4.11 7.49
N LEU A 636 40.23 -3.81 8.66
CA LEU A 636 39.74 -2.79 9.59
C LEU A 636 40.86 -1.85 10.02
N GLN A 637 40.61 -0.55 9.94
CA GLN A 637 41.55 0.49 10.35
C GLN A 637 40.86 1.52 11.27
N PRO A 638 41.29 1.66 12.53
CA PRO A 638 40.90 2.78 13.38
C PRO A 638 41.52 4.09 12.89
N ILE A 639 40.77 5.19 12.94
CA ILE A 639 41.21 6.52 12.48
C ILE A 639 40.65 7.58 13.43
N GLY A 640 41.54 8.22 14.20
CA GLY A 640 41.14 9.15 15.25
C GLY A 640 40.22 8.48 16.27
N ARG A 641 38.98 8.98 16.41
CA ARG A 641 37.96 8.38 17.29
C ARG A 641 37.05 7.38 16.57
N GLY A 642 37.12 7.29 15.24
CA GLY A 642 36.29 6.43 14.42
C GLY A 642 37.11 5.34 13.71
N GLY A 643 36.64 4.89 12.57
CA GLY A 643 37.33 3.87 11.79
C GLY A 643 36.65 3.52 10.47
N VAL A 644 37.39 2.77 9.65
CA VAL A 644 36.92 2.26 8.37
C VAL A 644 37.06 0.74 8.38
N VAL A 645 36.01 0.05 7.91
CA VAL A 645 36.02 -1.38 7.62
C VAL A 645 35.79 -1.55 6.13
N LEU A 646 36.69 -2.25 5.45
CA LEU A 646 36.59 -2.54 4.02
C LEU A 646 36.37 -4.04 3.86
N LEU A 647 35.36 -4.43 3.06
CA LEU A 647 35.09 -5.80 2.68
C LEU A 647 34.94 -5.87 1.16
N GLY A 648 35.92 -6.46 0.49
CA GLY A 648 36.03 -6.57 -0.95
C GLY A 648 35.17 -7.66 -1.56
N VAL A 649 33.97 -7.87 -1.02
CA VAL A 649 32.99 -8.84 -1.53
C VAL A 649 31.84 -8.06 -2.14
N SER A 650 31.45 -8.40 -3.37
CA SER A 650 30.31 -7.76 -4.02
C SER A 650 29.05 -7.85 -3.15
N ALA A 651 28.30 -6.77 -3.05
CA ALA A 651 27.12 -6.72 -2.18
C ALA A 651 26.04 -7.75 -2.57
N VAL A 652 25.86 -8.01 -3.87
CA VAL A 652 24.93 -9.02 -4.40
C VAL A 652 25.23 -10.44 -3.88
N ALA A 653 26.47 -10.73 -3.46
CA ALA A 653 26.81 -12.03 -2.89
C ALA A 653 25.98 -12.36 -1.63
N PHE A 654 25.62 -11.35 -0.84
CA PHE A 654 24.73 -11.54 0.31
C PHE A 654 23.31 -11.91 -0.15
N SER A 655 22.79 -11.29 -1.21
CA SER A 655 21.48 -11.66 -1.76
C SER A 655 21.47 -13.09 -2.31
N ASN A 656 22.57 -13.54 -2.92
CA ASN A 656 22.74 -14.89 -3.46
C ASN A 656 22.91 -15.98 -2.38
N SER A 657 23.48 -15.63 -1.23
CA SER A 657 23.78 -16.55 -0.15
C SER A 657 22.51 -16.96 0.61
N PRO A 658 22.25 -18.25 0.87
CA PRO A 658 21.12 -18.70 1.70
C PRO A 658 21.08 -18.14 3.13
N SER A 659 22.24 -17.71 3.64
CA SER A 659 22.41 -17.09 4.97
C SER A 659 22.72 -15.59 4.90
N GLY A 660 22.54 -14.98 3.74
CA GLY A 660 22.90 -13.59 3.46
C GLY A 660 22.38 -12.57 4.45
N GLU A 661 21.08 -12.61 4.76
CA GLU A 661 20.47 -11.69 5.73
C GLU A 661 21.14 -11.82 7.11
N ALA A 662 21.46 -13.04 7.54
CA ALA A 662 22.13 -13.27 8.81
C ALA A 662 23.58 -12.76 8.80
N GLN A 663 24.31 -12.96 7.69
CA GLN A 663 25.67 -12.48 7.50
C GLN A 663 25.75 -10.95 7.55
N VAL A 664 24.86 -10.25 6.83
CA VAL A 664 24.78 -8.78 6.85
C VAL A 664 24.49 -8.28 8.27
N ARG A 665 23.49 -8.85 8.96
CA ARG A 665 23.17 -8.44 10.35
C ARG A 665 24.32 -8.71 11.33
N GLN A 666 25.11 -9.77 11.13
CA GLN A 666 26.27 -10.07 11.96
C GLN A 666 27.38 -9.04 11.76
N TRP A 667 27.66 -8.65 10.51
CA TRP A 667 28.55 -7.54 10.20
C TRP A 667 28.09 -6.24 10.84
N MET A 668 26.81 -5.94 10.73
CA MET A 668 26.20 -4.75 11.34
C MET A 668 26.39 -4.74 12.85
N ARG A 669 26.17 -5.87 13.53
CA ARG A 669 26.42 -6.01 14.96
C ARG A 669 27.89 -5.77 15.33
N PHE A 670 28.82 -6.32 14.54
CA PHE A 670 30.26 -6.15 14.77
C PHE A 670 30.68 -4.67 14.65
N VAL A 671 30.35 -4.00 13.54
CA VAL A 671 30.78 -2.60 13.32
C VAL A 671 29.99 -1.63 14.20
N ALA A 672 28.72 -1.88 14.49
CA ALA A 672 27.95 -1.09 15.45
C ALA A 672 28.60 -1.10 16.85
N GLY A 673 29.10 -2.26 17.30
CA GLY A 673 29.84 -2.35 18.55
C GLY A 673 31.10 -1.48 18.58
N ARG A 674 31.84 -1.42 17.46
CA ARG A 674 32.99 -0.52 17.29
C ARG A 674 32.59 0.96 17.28
N ALA A 675 31.43 1.27 16.72
CA ALA A 675 30.83 2.62 16.70
C ALA A 675 30.19 3.05 18.03
N GLY A 676 30.31 2.26 19.09
CA GLY A 676 29.66 2.53 20.37
C GLY A 676 28.13 2.41 20.34
N LEU A 677 27.57 1.81 19.28
CA LEU A 677 26.14 1.54 19.13
C LEU A 677 25.79 0.17 19.69
N ARG A 678 24.78 0.11 20.57
CA ARG A 678 24.20 -1.16 21.02
C ARG A 678 23.25 -1.70 19.95
N TYR A 679 23.75 -2.62 19.12
CA TYR A 679 22.95 -3.25 18.07
C TYR A 679 21.75 -4.02 18.65
N ARG A 680 20.54 -3.56 18.34
CA ARG A 680 19.28 -4.14 18.79
C ARG A 680 18.28 -4.19 17.64
N GLU A 681 17.84 -5.39 17.31
CA GLU A 681 16.79 -5.63 16.33
C GLU A 681 15.41 -5.49 16.98
N ARG A 682 14.39 -5.15 16.19
CA ARG A 682 13.01 -5.02 16.65
C ARG A 682 12.12 -5.77 15.67
N ALA A 683 11.29 -6.68 16.18
CA ALA A 683 10.43 -7.47 15.30
C ALA A 683 9.17 -6.71 14.83
N ARG A 684 9.23 -5.37 14.81
CA ARG A 684 8.16 -4.47 14.38
C ARG A 684 8.72 -3.10 13.99
N PHE A 685 7.98 -2.40 13.13
CA PHE A 685 7.97 -0.96 13.04
C PHE A 685 6.63 -0.45 13.52
N THR A 686 6.63 0.55 14.40
CA THR A 686 5.42 1.28 14.75
C THR A 686 5.69 2.76 14.74
N VAL A 687 4.81 3.53 14.11
CA VAL A 687 4.80 4.98 14.20
C VAL A 687 3.51 5.44 14.83
N GLN A 688 3.62 6.28 15.86
CA GLN A 688 2.49 6.99 16.46
C GLN A 688 2.39 8.38 15.84
N ARG A 689 1.19 8.74 15.36
CA ARG A 689 0.81 10.08 14.88
C ARG A 689 -0.49 10.49 15.54
N GLY A 690 -0.41 11.36 16.55
CA GLY A 690 -1.52 11.65 17.45
C GLY A 690 -1.98 10.38 18.21
N ASP A 691 -3.27 10.07 18.15
CA ASP A 691 -3.85 8.83 18.72
C ASP A 691 -3.73 7.61 17.79
N TRP A 692 -3.29 7.83 16.56
CA TRP A 692 -3.19 6.78 15.56
C TRP A 692 -1.81 6.12 15.58
N THR A 693 -1.77 4.83 15.35
CA THR A 693 -0.56 4.01 15.27
C THR A 693 -0.58 3.21 13.97
N ALA A 694 0.36 3.47 13.07
CA ALA A 694 0.61 2.58 11.94
C ALA A 694 1.68 1.55 12.35
N ALA A 695 1.37 0.27 12.17
CA ALA A 695 2.19 -0.82 12.70
C ALA A 695 2.44 -1.90 11.63
N TYR A 696 3.65 -2.45 11.64
CA TYR A 696 4.06 -3.53 10.76
C TYR A 696 4.91 -4.53 11.55
N GLY A 697 4.49 -5.80 11.63
CA GLY A 697 5.33 -6.87 12.17
C GLY A 697 6.39 -7.31 11.16
N THR A 698 7.62 -7.59 11.59
CA THR A 698 8.70 -7.95 10.66
C THR A 698 8.94 -9.46 10.59
N TYR A 699 9.85 -10.02 11.38
CA TYR A 699 10.30 -11.43 11.27
C TYR A 699 9.72 -12.39 12.33
N ARG A 700 9.12 -11.88 13.41
CA ARG A 700 8.43 -12.70 14.43
C ARG A 700 7.25 -11.94 15.02
N THR A 701 6.27 -12.67 15.56
CA THR A 701 5.12 -12.05 16.23
C THR A 701 5.54 -11.28 17.46
N THR A 702 5.00 -10.07 17.63
CA THR A 702 5.15 -9.26 18.86
C THR A 702 3.81 -8.72 19.33
N ILE A 703 3.72 -8.30 20.59
CA ILE A 703 2.48 -7.73 21.14
C ILE A 703 2.64 -6.21 21.27
N LEU A 704 1.68 -5.47 20.73
CA LEU A 704 1.52 -4.04 20.97
C LEU A 704 0.51 -3.83 22.10
N ARG A 705 1.01 -3.45 23.28
CA ARG A 705 0.18 -3.32 24.49
C ARG A 705 -0.75 -2.12 24.44
N GLY A 706 -1.97 -2.27 24.95
CA GLY A 706 -2.99 -1.21 25.03
C GLY A 706 -4.30 -1.59 24.34
N LEU A 707 -5.26 -0.66 24.34
CA LEU A 707 -6.57 -0.86 23.73
C LEU A 707 -6.67 -0.10 22.39
N TYR A 708 -6.87 -0.84 21.31
CA TYR A 708 -6.85 -0.31 19.95
C TYR A 708 -8.08 -0.69 19.15
N LEU A 709 -8.56 0.21 18.31
CA LEU A 709 -9.50 -0.09 17.23
C LEU A 709 -8.73 -0.36 15.94
N ASP A 710 -9.00 -1.48 15.26
CA ASP A 710 -8.37 -1.80 13.97
C ASP A 710 -9.18 -1.23 12.79
N ALA A 711 -8.63 -0.24 12.11
CA ALA A 711 -9.27 0.42 10.98
C ALA A 711 -9.16 -0.38 9.66
N LEU A 712 -8.29 -1.40 9.59
CA LEU A 712 -8.17 -2.26 8.41
C LEU A 712 -9.11 -3.48 8.46
N ASP A 713 -9.82 -3.68 9.58
CA ASP A 713 -10.87 -4.70 9.68
C ASP A 713 -12.24 -4.06 9.43
N PRO A 714 -13.07 -4.56 8.50
CA PRO A 714 -14.36 -3.97 8.18
C PRO A 714 -15.37 -4.01 9.35
N ARG A 715 -15.09 -4.75 10.42
CA ARG A 715 -15.92 -4.78 11.64
C ARG A 715 -15.47 -3.77 12.69
N LEU A 716 -14.36 -3.06 12.47
CA LEU A 716 -13.78 -2.10 13.42
C LEU A 716 -13.73 -2.66 14.86
N PRO A 717 -13.11 -3.83 15.09
CA PRO A 717 -13.04 -4.43 16.41
C PRO A 717 -12.16 -3.60 17.33
N ILE A 718 -12.51 -3.57 18.62
CA ILE A 718 -11.64 -3.06 19.67
C ILE A 718 -10.88 -4.26 20.25
N LEU A 719 -9.55 -4.18 20.18
CA LEU A 719 -8.61 -5.24 20.52
C LEU A 719 -7.74 -4.77 21.69
N SER A 720 -7.58 -5.62 22.70
CA SER A 720 -6.58 -5.45 23.76
C SER A 720 -5.31 -6.18 23.38
N ASP A 721 -4.15 -5.55 23.59
CA ASP A 721 -2.82 -6.16 23.40
C ASP A 721 -2.66 -6.84 22.03
N VAL A 722 -2.60 -6.03 20.98
CA VAL A 722 -2.69 -6.47 19.58
C VAL A 722 -1.48 -7.29 19.15
N PRO A 723 -1.66 -8.52 18.63
CA PRO A 723 -0.59 -9.28 18.02
C PRO A 723 -0.20 -8.70 16.65
N LEU A 724 1.06 -8.33 16.50
CA LEU A 724 1.70 -7.93 15.25
C LEU A 724 2.41 -9.13 14.65
N GLU A 725 1.71 -9.85 13.78
CA GLU A 725 2.24 -10.98 13.03
C GLU A 725 3.28 -10.54 11.98
N PRO A 726 4.25 -11.41 11.64
CA PRO A 726 5.21 -11.15 10.57
C PRO A 726 4.54 -10.72 9.27
N ARG A 727 5.06 -9.62 8.72
CA ARG A 727 4.68 -9.04 7.45
C ARG A 727 3.24 -8.52 7.38
N THR A 728 2.58 -8.31 8.51
CA THR A 728 1.16 -7.91 8.56
C THR A 728 1.04 -6.42 8.92
N PRO A 729 0.49 -5.57 8.02
CA PRO A 729 0.23 -4.17 8.32
C PRO A 729 -1.03 -4.02 9.18
N ARG A 730 -1.05 -3.01 10.06
CA ARG A 730 -2.20 -2.59 10.85
C ARG A 730 -2.26 -1.05 10.89
N LEU A 731 -3.47 -0.49 10.85
CA LEU A 731 -3.74 0.91 11.18
C LEU A 731 -4.65 0.92 12.42
N LEU A 732 -4.09 1.35 13.54
CA LEU A 732 -4.71 1.20 14.85
C LEU A 732 -5.00 2.57 15.43
N LEU A 733 -6.22 2.79 15.89
CA LEU A 733 -6.57 3.95 16.71
C LEU A 733 -6.47 3.56 18.18
N ARG A 734 -5.67 4.27 18.98
CA ARG A 734 -5.67 4.09 20.44
C ARG A 734 -6.98 4.63 21.02
N VAL A 735 -7.73 3.79 21.74
CA VAL A 735 -9.08 4.13 22.17
C VAL A 735 -9.26 4.24 23.69
N ASP A 736 -8.23 3.97 24.50
CA ASP A 736 -8.30 3.96 25.98
C ASP A 736 -8.98 5.22 26.57
N GLU A 737 -8.60 6.40 26.10
CA GLU A 737 -9.20 7.67 26.55
C GLU A 737 -10.48 8.03 25.78
N ARG A 738 -10.62 7.56 24.54
CA ARG A 738 -11.76 7.89 23.67
C ARG A 738 -13.04 7.20 24.10
N VAL A 739 -12.96 5.96 24.57
CA VAL A 739 -14.14 5.22 25.09
C VAL A 739 -14.70 5.81 26.39
N LYS A 740 -13.94 6.66 27.08
CA LYS A 740 -14.41 7.37 28.29
C LYS A 740 -15.34 8.54 27.97
N ARG A 741 -15.55 8.86 26.69
CA ARG A 741 -16.42 9.95 26.22
C ARG A 741 -17.33 9.43 25.10
N ALA A 742 -18.52 10.00 24.96
CA ALA A 742 -19.36 9.71 23.80
C ALA A 742 -18.75 10.35 22.54
N GLY A 743 -18.82 9.64 21.41
CA GLY A 743 -18.34 10.15 20.13
C GLY A 743 -17.97 9.07 19.13
N MET A 744 -17.83 9.48 17.87
CA MET A 744 -17.29 8.66 16.80
C MET A 744 -15.85 8.23 17.12
N LEU A 745 -15.59 6.93 17.14
CA LEU A 745 -14.23 6.40 17.22
C LEU A 745 -13.61 6.35 15.82
N HIS A 746 -14.27 5.69 14.88
CA HIS A 746 -13.83 5.60 13.49
C HIS A 746 -15.00 5.26 12.55
N THR A 747 -14.92 5.71 11.29
CA THR A 747 -15.87 5.40 10.21
C THR A 747 -15.16 5.36 8.87
N ASN A 748 -15.67 4.58 7.92
CA ASN A 748 -15.20 4.62 6.53
C ASN A 748 -15.90 5.70 5.68
N ALA A 749 -16.95 6.33 6.21
CA ALA A 749 -17.62 7.45 5.56
C ALA A 749 -16.86 8.77 5.76
N GLN A 750 -17.03 9.71 4.84
CA GLN A 750 -16.62 11.09 5.06
C GLN A 750 -17.59 11.75 6.05
N ILE A 751 -17.06 12.29 7.14
CA ILE A 751 -17.83 13.16 8.05
C ILE A 751 -17.83 14.56 7.43
N VAL A 752 -18.99 14.98 6.94
CA VAL A 752 -19.18 16.31 6.33
C VAL A 752 -19.43 17.35 7.42
N LEU A 753 -20.42 17.08 8.27
CA LEU A 753 -20.81 17.90 9.41
C LEU A 753 -20.97 17.03 10.65
N GLN A 754 -20.79 17.63 11.82
CA GLN A 754 -21.03 16.96 13.09
C GLN A 754 -21.56 17.93 14.15
N HIS A 755 -22.42 17.43 15.03
CA HIS A 755 -22.87 18.11 16.23
C HIS A 755 -22.88 17.13 17.40
N ILE A 756 -22.08 17.40 18.43
CA ILE A 756 -21.87 16.50 19.57
C ILE A 756 -22.28 17.22 20.84
N THR A 757 -23.19 16.60 21.59
CA THR A 757 -23.66 17.08 22.90
C THR A 757 -23.59 15.94 23.92
N PRO A 758 -23.70 16.23 25.23
CA PRO A 758 -23.77 15.19 26.25
C PRO A 758 -24.97 14.24 26.10
N ALA A 759 -26.02 14.63 25.37
CA ALA A 759 -27.26 13.88 25.21
C ALA A 759 -27.44 13.25 23.82
N ALA A 760 -26.64 13.65 22.82
CA ALA A 760 -26.78 13.17 21.45
C ALA A 760 -25.51 13.40 20.62
N LEU A 761 -25.25 12.48 19.69
CA LEU A 761 -24.27 12.60 18.63
C LEU A 761 -25.01 12.68 17.29
N ALA A 762 -24.67 13.65 16.46
CA ALA A 762 -25.24 13.82 15.13
C ALA A 762 -24.13 14.00 14.09
N TYR A 763 -24.20 13.25 12.99
CA TYR A 763 -23.21 13.28 11.92
C TYR A 763 -23.89 13.29 10.55
N LEU A 764 -23.42 14.13 9.64
CA LEU A 764 -23.73 14.02 8.21
C LEU A 764 -22.60 13.23 7.54
N LEU A 765 -22.92 12.03 7.05
CA LEU A 765 -21.97 11.06 6.50
C LEU A 765 -22.19 10.90 4.99
N ARG A 766 -21.14 11.08 4.18
CA ARG A 766 -21.15 10.84 2.72
C ARG A 766 -20.18 9.72 2.33
N GLY A 767 -20.46 9.06 1.21
CA GLY A 767 -19.58 8.03 0.66
C GLY A 767 -20.00 7.58 -0.73
N ALA A 768 -19.26 6.63 -1.30
CA ALA A 768 -19.59 6.07 -2.61
C ALA A 768 -20.90 5.27 -2.55
N GLU A 769 -21.79 5.49 -3.52
CA GLU A 769 -23.12 4.89 -3.56
C GLU A 769 -23.05 3.35 -3.51
N GLY A 770 -23.82 2.75 -2.61
CA GLY A 770 -23.95 1.30 -2.49
C GLY A 770 -22.78 0.57 -1.82
N VAL A 771 -21.72 1.27 -1.40
CA VAL A 771 -20.61 0.67 -0.64
C VAL A 771 -21.04 0.47 0.83
N PRO A 772 -20.69 -0.67 1.47
CA PRO A 772 -20.95 -0.89 2.89
C PRO A 772 -20.32 0.21 3.76
N GLY A 773 -21.17 0.97 4.44
CA GLY A 773 -20.78 1.95 5.46
C GLY A 773 -20.62 1.28 6.81
N VAL A 774 -19.57 1.64 7.52
CA VAL A 774 -19.31 1.15 8.88
C VAL A 774 -18.82 2.28 9.77
N ALA A 775 -19.40 2.37 10.97
CA ALA A 775 -18.98 3.29 12.02
C ALA A 775 -18.91 2.58 13.37
N ARG A 776 -17.86 2.86 14.14
CA ARG A 776 -17.76 2.47 15.54
C ARG A 776 -17.88 3.71 16.41
N VAL A 777 -18.87 3.72 17.30
CA VAL A 777 -19.23 4.88 18.14
C VAL A 777 -19.15 4.48 19.61
N SER A 778 -18.52 5.32 20.43
CA SER A 778 -18.60 5.24 21.89
C SER A 778 -19.88 5.91 22.36
N ILE A 779 -20.66 5.21 23.20
CA ILE A 779 -21.96 5.66 23.71
C ILE A 779 -21.92 5.96 25.21
N ARG A 780 -20.75 6.33 25.74
CA ARG A 780 -20.58 6.62 27.17
C ARG A 780 -21.53 7.75 27.61
N GLY A 781 -22.50 7.41 28.47
CA GLY A 781 -23.52 8.36 28.97
C GLY A 781 -24.76 8.51 28.07
N LEU A 782 -24.85 7.74 27.00
CA LEU A 782 -25.97 7.72 26.05
C LEU A 782 -26.78 6.42 26.17
N THR A 783 -28.01 6.42 25.68
CA THR A 783 -28.87 5.21 25.71
C THR A 783 -28.46 4.18 24.65
N GLY A 784 -27.85 4.65 23.56
CA GLY A 784 -27.47 3.85 22.40
C GLY A 784 -28.57 3.71 21.34
N GLN A 785 -29.58 4.60 21.34
CA GLN A 785 -30.61 4.64 20.31
C GLN A 785 -30.05 5.26 19.04
N VAL A 786 -30.17 4.55 17.91
CA VAL A 786 -29.61 4.99 16.62
C VAL A 786 -30.74 5.26 15.63
N GLN A 787 -30.64 6.37 14.91
CA GLN A 787 -31.50 6.70 13.78
C GLN A 787 -30.63 7.13 12.60
N LEU A 788 -30.91 6.57 11.42
CA LEU A 788 -30.28 6.97 10.16
C LEU A 788 -31.34 7.58 9.25
N LEU A 789 -31.08 8.78 8.75
CA LEU A 789 -31.98 9.52 7.86
C LEU A 789 -31.26 9.86 6.54
N ASP A 790 -31.98 9.91 5.43
CA ASP A 790 -31.47 10.54 4.20
C ASP A 790 -31.44 12.07 4.32
N GLY A 791 -30.89 12.76 3.32
CA GLY A 791 -30.89 14.23 3.26
C GLY A 791 -32.28 14.88 3.23
N MET A 792 -33.35 14.10 3.04
CA MET A 792 -34.75 14.55 3.05
C MET A 792 -35.48 14.19 4.35
N GLY A 793 -34.79 13.60 5.32
CA GLY A 793 -35.34 13.20 6.61
C GLY A 793 -36.15 11.91 6.61
N ASN A 794 -36.08 11.09 5.56
CA ASN A 794 -36.69 9.77 5.52
C ASN A 794 -35.79 8.74 6.22
N PRO A 795 -36.34 7.76 6.95
CA PRO A 795 -35.54 6.70 7.56
C PRO A 795 -34.82 5.85 6.52
N ALA A 796 -33.54 5.58 6.74
CA ALA A 796 -32.73 4.67 5.94
C ALA A 796 -32.44 3.36 6.70
N PRO A 797 -32.29 2.22 6.02
CA PRO A 797 -31.92 0.95 6.66
C PRO A 797 -30.58 1.04 7.38
N VAL A 798 -30.55 0.58 8.63
CA VAL A 798 -29.34 0.55 9.47
C VAL A 798 -29.34 -0.71 10.33
N ASN A 799 -28.16 -1.30 10.49
CA ASN A 799 -27.93 -2.42 11.40
C ASN A 799 -26.99 -1.94 12.53
N VAL A 800 -27.33 -2.28 13.78
CA VAL A 800 -26.62 -1.81 14.97
C VAL A 800 -26.34 -3.00 15.88
N GLU A 801 -25.07 -3.18 16.22
CA GLU A 801 -24.63 -4.18 17.20
C GLU A 801 -23.96 -3.48 18.38
N ARG A 802 -24.42 -3.77 19.60
CA ARG A 802 -23.82 -3.22 20.82
C ARG A 802 -22.76 -4.16 21.37
N THR A 803 -21.60 -3.60 21.72
CA THR A 803 -20.51 -4.31 22.40
C THR A 803 -20.00 -3.44 23.53
N GLY A 804 -20.44 -3.73 24.76
CA GLY A 804 -20.16 -2.90 25.94
C GLY A 804 -20.69 -1.48 25.79
N ASP A 805 -19.81 -0.50 25.99
CA ASP A 805 -20.06 0.94 25.85
C ASP A 805 -19.86 1.46 24.41
N THR A 806 -19.88 0.57 23.41
CA THR A 806 -19.74 0.95 21.99
C THR A 806 -20.80 0.31 21.10
N LEU A 807 -21.07 0.97 19.96
CA LEU A 807 -21.96 0.48 18.90
C LEU A 807 -21.17 0.32 17.60
N LEU A 808 -21.35 -0.84 16.94
CA LEU A 808 -21.03 -1.03 15.52
C LEU A 808 -22.28 -0.69 14.71
N ILE A 809 -22.19 0.30 13.83
CA ILE A 809 -23.30 0.76 12.99
C ILE A 809 -22.92 0.47 11.55
N ARG A 810 -23.82 -0.21 10.82
CA ARG A 810 -23.62 -0.59 9.41
C ARG A 810 -24.81 -0.20 8.54
N TRP A 811 -24.54 0.37 7.37
CA TRP A 811 -25.55 0.81 6.41
C TRP A 811 -24.97 0.81 4.99
N ASN A 812 -25.73 1.24 3.98
CA ASN A 812 -25.20 1.46 2.63
C ASN A 812 -24.87 2.95 2.46
N LEU A 813 -23.62 3.25 2.09
CA LEU A 813 -23.20 4.62 1.82
C LEU A 813 -23.99 5.22 0.65
N SER A 814 -24.17 6.54 0.72
CA SER A 814 -24.77 7.31 -0.36
C SER A 814 -23.96 8.57 -0.65
N GLN A 815 -23.91 8.95 -1.93
CA GLN A 815 -23.29 10.19 -2.38
C GLN A 815 -24.07 11.43 -1.89
N GLN A 816 -25.40 11.31 -1.79
CA GLN A 816 -26.27 12.37 -1.24
C GLN A 816 -26.04 12.56 0.27
N GLY A 817 -25.61 11.50 0.93
CA GLY A 817 -25.30 11.47 2.36
C GLY A 817 -26.46 11.05 3.25
N HIS A 818 -26.11 10.69 4.48
CA HIS A 818 -27.05 10.29 5.52
C HIS A 818 -26.78 11.05 6.82
N VAL A 819 -27.83 11.40 7.54
CA VAL A 819 -27.76 11.95 8.89
C VAL A 819 -27.87 10.80 9.89
N LEU A 820 -26.77 10.53 10.59
CA LEU A 820 -26.68 9.56 11.68
C LEU A 820 -26.89 10.26 13.02
N LEU A 821 -27.91 9.85 13.77
CA LEU A 821 -28.22 10.33 15.11
C LEU A 821 -28.05 9.19 16.12
N VAL A 822 -27.34 9.45 17.23
CA VAL A 822 -27.15 8.52 18.35
C VAL A 822 -27.52 9.23 19.65
N ARG A 823 -28.42 8.65 20.46
CA ARG A 823 -28.91 9.23 21.73
C ARG A 823 -28.77 8.27 22.90
#